data_AF-A0A315W3W2-F1
#
_entry.id   AF-A0A315W3W2-F1
#
_cell.length_a   1.000
_cell.length_b   1.000
_cell.length_c   1.000
_cell.angle_alpha   90.00
_cell.angle_beta   90.00
_cell.angle_gamma   90.00
#
_symmetry.space_group_name_H-M   'P 1'
#
loop_
_entity.id
_entity.type
_entity.pdbx_description
1 polymer ?
#
loop_
_entity_poly.entity_id
_entity_poly.type
_entity_poly.pdbx_seq_one_letter_code
_entity_poly.pdbx_strand_id
1 'polypeptide(L)'
;MEVDVVGVEPETNFYPRRRFSVLLLQVPFCLKHCLLSFSSACLRWFHQVVIFYKTMQAARCPTDELSLTNCAVVSEKDLQSGQHVTVKTTPNHKYAFTVKTHHTVAPGSIAFSLPQRKWAGLSIGQEVEVSNYNFDKSKQCIGAMTIEIDFLQKKSTDSSPYDSDKMAGEFIQQFNNQAFSVTQQIMLLIFGVHTFQLVFSFCDKLFGLVVKDIEAMDTSILKGEPASGKKSQKIDVGLMVGNSQVIFEKAENSSLTLVGKAKTKEARQTIINPDWNFEKMGIGGLDKEFSDIFRRAFASRVFPPDIVEQMGCKHVKGILLFGPPGCGKTLMARQIGKMLNAREPKVVNGPEILNKYVGESEANIRKLFADAEDEQKRPSHSWSQSGYQENIFLAPAANRKETESWLESYRQSLLGANSGLHIIIFDELDAICKQRGTGASSTGVHDTVVNQLLSKIDGVEQLNNILVIGMTNRPDLIDDALMRPGRFEVKMEIGLPDEKGRFQILNIHTIKMRNFNLLAGDVDIKELAAETKNYSGAELEGLVRAAQSTAMNRHIKATTTVEVDMERAEKLQVTRADFMGSLNNDIKPAFGTNQEDYSSYIMNGIIKWGDPVTHVLDDGELLVQQTKNSDRTPLVAVLLEGPSHSGKTALAAKIAEDSQFPFIKLCSPDKMIGNSEISKCQAIKKAGPADSVFDDAYKSQLSCVVVDDIERLLDYVPIGPRFSNLVLQALLVLLKKPPPKGRKLLIIGTTSRKDVLQEMEMLDAFSTTIHVPNISTGEQLVDALELLGSFTDKERASIGQQLRGKRVWIGIKKLLVLIEMSLQMDPDYRVIKFMTLLRDEGA
;
A
#
# COMPACT_ATOMS: atom_id res chain seq x y z
N MET A 1 24.29 5.68 -48.08
CA MET A 1 25.28 5.70 -46.98
C MET A 1 24.77 4.69 -45.97
N GLU A 2 25.61 3.68 -45.71
CA GLU A 2 25.41 2.37 -45.05
C GLU A 2 24.55 2.47 -43.77
N VAL A 3 23.41 1.77 -43.59
CA VAL A 3 23.03 0.33 -43.47
C VAL A 3 23.47 -0.34 -42.15
N ASP A 4 22.45 -0.68 -41.35
CA ASP A 4 22.45 -1.50 -40.13
C ASP A 4 23.09 -2.90 -40.30
N VAL A 5 23.73 -3.43 -39.24
CA VAL A 5 23.69 -4.88 -38.91
C VAL A 5 23.84 -5.14 -37.40
N VAL A 6 22.98 -6.05 -36.94
CA VAL A 6 22.83 -6.70 -35.63
C VAL A 6 23.86 -7.82 -35.40
N GLY A 7 24.39 -7.92 -34.17
CA GLY A 7 24.38 -9.17 -33.40
C GLY A 7 25.57 -10.15 -33.38
N VAL A 8 25.70 -10.77 -32.20
CA VAL A 8 26.05 -12.18 -31.90
C VAL A 8 27.55 -12.52 -31.61
N GLU A 9 27.78 -13.13 -30.45
CA GLU A 9 29.00 -13.84 -30.01
C GLU A 9 29.37 -14.99 -30.98
N PRO A 10 30.59 -15.58 -30.93
CA PRO A 10 30.74 -16.78 -30.09
C PRO A 10 32.16 -17.06 -29.54
N GLU A 11 32.16 -17.96 -28.56
CA GLU A 11 33.29 -18.79 -28.10
C GLU A 11 34.02 -19.52 -29.24
N THR A 12 35.33 -19.83 -29.09
CA THR A 12 35.85 -21.22 -28.96
C THR A 12 37.38 -21.32 -29.02
N ASN A 13 37.87 -22.25 -28.19
CA ASN A 13 39.16 -22.94 -28.12
C ASN A 13 39.98 -23.07 -29.41
N PHE A 14 41.32 -23.10 -29.31
CA PHE A 14 42.14 -24.27 -29.70
C PHE A 14 43.64 -24.07 -29.36
N TYR A 15 44.21 -25.03 -28.62
CA TYR A 15 45.66 -25.29 -28.55
C TYR A 15 46.20 -25.68 -29.95
N PRO A 16 47.53 -25.59 -30.18
CA PRO A 16 48.25 -26.86 -30.32
C PRO A 16 49.62 -26.91 -29.62
N ARG A 17 49.92 -28.13 -29.16
CA ARG A 17 51.25 -28.63 -28.75
C ARG A 17 52.09 -28.97 -30.00
N ARG A 18 53.41 -28.71 -29.96
CA ARG A 18 54.52 -29.72 -29.91
C ARG A 18 55.86 -29.16 -30.46
N ARG A 19 56.88 -29.24 -29.59
CA ARG A 19 58.28 -29.70 -29.77
C ARG A 19 58.94 -29.56 -31.16
N PHE A 20 60.13 -28.96 -31.20
CA PHE A 20 61.39 -29.67 -31.50
C PHE A 20 62.61 -28.90 -31.00
N SER A 21 63.60 -29.68 -30.58
CA SER A 21 64.86 -29.36 -29.89
C SER A 21 66.03 -29.23 -30.88
N VAL A 22 67.27 -29.09 -30.33
CA VAL A 22 68.62 -29.33 -30.94
C VAL A 22 69.26 -28.05 -31.53
N LEU A 23 70.51 -27.61 -31.26
CA LEU A 23 71.62 -27.97 -30.35
C LEU A 23 72.81 -27.01 -30.66
N LEU A 24 73.80 -26.98 -29.76
CA LEU A 24 75.26 -26.86 -29.99
C LEU A 24 75.99 -25.49 -29.98
N LEU A 25 76.82 -25.38 -28.92
CA LEU A 25 78.27 -25.07 -28.92
C LEU A 25 78.76 -23.67 -29.29
N GLN A 26 79.38 -22.96 -28.34
CA GLN A 26 80.83 -23.10 -28.01
C GLN A 26 81.24 -22.18 -26.85
N VAL A 27 81.94 -22.76 -25.88
CA VAL A 27 82.85 -22.09 -24.93
C VAL A 27 84.27 -22.54 -25.31
N PRO A 28 85.30 -21.70 -25.14
CA PRO A 28 86.36 -22.07 -24.19
C PRO A 28 86.85 -20.89 -23.30
N PHE A 29 87.09 -21.21 -22.01
CA PHE A 29 88.37 -21.07 -21.26
C PHE A 29 89.30 -19.88 -21.59
N CYS A 30 89.99 -19.16 -20.68
CA CYS A 30 90.14 -19.21 -19.22
C CYS A 30 91.08 -18.06 -18.78
N LEU A 31 90.80 -17.47 -17.62
CA LEU A 31 91.77 -17.04 -16.59
C LEU A 31 92.91 -16.03 -16.93
N LYS A 32 92.84 -14.81 -16.35
CA LYS A 32 93.52 -14.48 -15.05
C LYS A 32 93.43 -12.98 -14.70
N HIS A 33 93.00 -12.73 -13.45
CA HIS A 33 93.37 -11.61 -12.56
C HIS A 33 93.23 -10.15 -13.02
N CYS A 34 92.32 -9.42 -12.36
CA CYS A 34 92.63 -8.27 -11.48
C CYS A 34 91.31 -7.58 -11.13
N LEU A 35 90.70 -7.85 -9.97
CA LEU A 35 90.92 -7.11 -8.72
C LEU A 35 91.05 -5.59 -8.90
N LEU A 36 90.17 -4.89 -8.19
CA LEU A 36 90.23 -3.49 -7.75
C LEU A 36 89.73 -2.43 -8.74
N SER A 37 88.45 -2.05 -8.60
CA SER A 37 88.06 -0.68 -8.21
C SER A 37 86.54 -0.45 -8.26
N PHE A 38 86.00 -0.12 -7.07
CA PHE A 38 84.91 0.82 -6.81
C PHE A 38 83.90 1.16 -7.93
N SER A 39 82.60 1.00 -7.65
CA SER A 39 81.89 2.06 -6.90
C SER A 39 80.57 1.60 -6.26
N SER A 40 80.30 2.20 -5.11
CA SER A 40 79.29 1.94 -4.08
C SER A 40 77.83 2.25 -4.44
N ALA A 41 77.51 2.46 -5.71
CA ALA A 41 76.13 2.67 -6.16
C ALA A 41 75.36 1.35 -6.37
N CYS A 42 76.06 0.26 -6.73
CA CYS A 42 75.41 -1.03 -7.01
C CYS A 42 75.05 -1.80 -5.72
N LEU A 43 75.72 -1.51 -4.59
CA LEU A 43 75.51 -2.24 -3.31
C LEU A 43 74.28 -1.80 -2.51
N ARG A 44 73.76 -0.57 -2.69
CA ARG A 44 72.51 -0.15 -2.01
C ARG A 44 71.25 -0.65 -2.69
N TRP A 45 71.31 -0.93 -3.99
CA TRP A 45 70.20 -1.55 -4.72
C TRP A 45 70.17 -3.08 -4.53
N PHE A 46 71.32 -3.71 -4.33
CA PHE A 46 71.41 -5.16 -4.09
C PHE A 46 70.98 -5.61 -2.68
N HIS A 47 70.89 -4.70 -1.70
CA HIS A 47 70.50 -5.04 -0.33
C HIS A 47 68.99 -4.93 -0.06
N GLN A 48 68.19 -4.41 -1.01
CA GLN A 48 66.75 -4.14 -0.81
C GLN A 48 65.81 -5.11 -1.57
N VAL A 49 66.33 -6.01 -2.43
CA VAL A 49 65.53 -7.03 -3.13
C VAL A 49 66.29 -8.35 -3.25
N VAL A 50 66.65 -8.95 -2.11
CA VAL A 50 66.93 -10.39 -2.05
C VAL A 50 65.69 -11.03 -1.45
N ILE A 51 64.91 -11.73 -2.28
CA ILE A 51 63.82 -12.56 -1.79
C ILE A 51 64.47 -13.74 -1.06
N PHE A 52 64.58 -13.63 0.27
CA PHE A 52 65.03 -14.72 1.12
C PHE A 52 63.95 -15.81 1.07
N TYR A 53 64.24 -16.91 0.37
CA TYR A 53 63.52 -18.17 0.54
C TYR A 53 64.26 -18.98 1.59
N LYS A 54 63.64 -19.18 2.75
CA LYS A 54 64.20 -19.98 3.82
C LYS A 54 63.24 -21.12 4.14
N THR A 55 63.71 -22.35 3.98
CA THR A 55 62.98 -23.53 4.42
C THR A 55 63.10 -23.63 5.93
N MET A 56 61.97 -23.67 6.63
CA MET A 56 61.90 -23.79 8.09
C MET A 56 61.01 -24.95 8.48
N GLN A 57 61.24 -25.53 9.67
CA GLN A 57 60.38 -26.58 10.19
C GLN A 57 59.25 -26.00 11.06
N ALA A 58 58.02 -26.42 10.81
CA ALA A 58 56.86 -26.03 11.61
C ALA A 58 56.93 -26.65 13.01
N ALA A 59 57.10 -25.81 14.04
CA ALA A 59 57.16 -26.21 15.44
C ALA A 59 55.85 -25.85 16.18
N ARG A 60 55.72 -26.36 17.41
CA ARG A 60 54.61 -26.01 18.31
C ARG A 60 54.95 -24.73 19.08
N CYS A 61 53.98 -23.83 19.21
CA CYS A 61 54.11 -22.64 20.06
C CYS A 61 54.51 -23.00 21.51
N PRO A 62 55.52 -22.34 22.12
CA PRO A 62 56.05 -22.72 23.44
C PRO A 62 55.14 -22.41 24.63
N THR A 63 54.38 -21.32 24.57
CA THR A 63 53.62 -20.79 25.72
C THR A 63 52.19 -20.44 25.35
N ASP A 64 51.37 -20.51 26.39
CA ASP A 64 49.96 -20.19 26.42
C ASP A 64 49.66 -18.65 26.43
N GLU A 65 50.65 -17.78 26.34
CA GLU A 65 50.40 -16.34 26.11
C GLU A 65 50.63 -15.97 24.65
N LEU A 66 51.69 -16.53 24.05
CA LEU A 66 52.08 -16.26 22.67
C LEU A 66 51.02 -16.72 21.65
N SER A 67 50.27 -17.77 21.93
CA SER A 67 49.24 -18.23 21.00
C SER A 67 47.93 -17.40 21.06
N LEU A 68 47.77 -16.47 22.03
CA LEU A 68 46.72 -15.43 22.03
C LEU A 68 47.08 -14.24 21.12
N THR A 69 48.38 -14.05 20.84
CA THR A 69 48.87 -12.88 20.09
C THR A 69 48.76 -12.97 18.57
N ASN A 70 48.21 -14.07 18.03
CA ASN A 70 48.16 -14.34 16.58
C ASN A 70 49.49 -14.14 15.82
N CYS A 71 50.63 -14.34 16.47
CA CYS A 71 51.93 -14.23 15.84
C CYS A 71 52.56 -15.61 15.60
N ALA A 72 53.26 -15.77 14.49
CA ALA A 72 54.15 -16.90 14.25
C ALA A 72 55.45 -16.66 15.03
N VAL A 73 55.84 -17.61 15.88
CA VAL A 73 56.93 -17.43 16.83
C VAL A 73 58.23 -17.98 16.24
N VAL A 74 59.28 -17.18 16.19
CA VAL A 74 60.59 -17.59 15.65
C VAL A 74 61.73 -17.27 16.61
N SER A 75 62.91 -17.81 16.33
CA SER A 75 64.12 -17.44 17.04
C SER A 75 64.60 -16.03 16.65
N GLU A 76 65.13 -15.27 17.61
CA GLU A 76 65.71 -13.92 17.39
C GLU A 76 66.85 -13.91 16.36
N LYS A 77 67.48 -15.07 16.14
CA LYS A 77 68.58 -15.23 15.18
C LYS A 77 68.12 -15.32 13.72
N ASP A 78 66.85 -15.64 13.48
CA ASP A 78 66.34 -15.90 12.12
C ASP A 78 65.62 -14.71 11.50
N LEU A 79 64.73 -14.07 12.26
CA LEU A 79 63.88 -12.96 11.81
C LEU A 79 63.64 -12.00 12.97
N GLN A 80 63.27 -10.76 12.67
CA GLN A 80 62.98 -9.74 13.68
C GLN A 80 61.49 -9.75 14.06
N SER A 81 61.20 -9.44 15.33
CA SER A 81 59.83 -9.26 15.81
C SER A 81 59.15 -8.09 15.09
N GLY A 82 57.89 -8.26 14.67
CA GLY A 82 57.12 -7.27 13.91
C GLY A 82 57.32 -7.32 12.39
N GLN A 83 58.16 -8.22 11.88
CA GLN A 83 58.20 -8.51 10.43
C GLN A 83 57.02 -9.38 10.03
N HIS A 84 56.62 -9.33 8.76
CA HIS A 84 55.58 -10.19 8.21
C HIS A 84 56.17 -11.19 7.23
N VAL A 85 55.67 -12.41 7.29
CA VAL A 85 56.13 -13.52 6.46
C VAL A 85 54.97 -14.19 5.77
N THR A 86 55.21 -14.66 4.56
CA THR A 86 54.33 -15.60 3.87
C THR A 86 54.88 -17.00 4.01
N VAL A 87 54.04 -17.89 4.52
CA VAL A 87 54.31 -19.32 4.65
C VAL A 87 53.58 -20.02 3.52
N LYS A 88 54.33 -20.77 2.71
CA LYS A 88 53.78 -21.60 1.63
C LYS A 88 53.82 -23.07 2.05
N THR A 89 52.67 -23.72 1.97
CA THR A 89 52.52 -25.16 2.28
C THR A 89 52.38 -26.00 1.01
N THR A 90 51.74 -25.43 -0.01
CA THR A 90 51.59 -25.99 -1.37
C THR A 90 51.64 -24.84 -2.38
N PRO A 91 51.86 -25.10 -3.69
CA PRO A 91 52.01 -24.03 -4.70
C PRO A 91 50.85 -23.02 -4.75
N ASN A 92 49.65 -23.47 -4.39
CA ASN A 92 48.42 -22.68 -4.45
C ASN A 92 48.01 -22.06 -3.11
N HIS A 93 48.61 -22.47 -1.98
CA HIS A 93 48.23 -21.97 -0.66
C HIS A 93 49.35 -21.12 -0.05
N LYS A 94 49.07 -19.82 0.10
CA LYS A 94 49.96 -18.81 0.68
C LYS A 94 49.26 -18.18 1.88
N TYR A 95 49.86 -18.27 3.05
CA TYR A 95 49.32 -17.71 4.28
C TYR A 95 50.25 -16.63 4.83
N ALA A 96 49.70 -15.45 5.16
CA ALA A 96 50.47 -14.35 5.74
C ALA A 96 50.40 -14.40 7.27
N PHE A 97 51.55 -14.28 7.93
CA PHE A 97 51.67 -14.24 9.39
C PHE A 97 52.56 -13.09 9.85
N THR A 98 52.26 -12.56 11.03
CA THR A 98 53.12 -11.60 11.74
C THR A 98 54.10 -12.38 12.62
N VAL A 99 55.36 -11.99 12.61
CA VAL A 99 56.43 -12.69 13.34
C VAL A 99 56.65 -12.06 14.70
N LYS A 100 56.77 -12.91 15.73
CA LYS A 100 57.21 -12.51 17.07
C LYS A 100 58.38 -13.38 17.49
N THR A 101 59.42 -12.78 18.07
CA THR A 101 60.59 -13.55 18.47
C THR A 101 60.46 -14.09 19.88
N HIS A 102 60.98 -15.29 20.13
CA HIS A 102 61.07 -15.86 21.48
C HIS A 102 62.30 -16.75 21.63
N HIS A 103 62.96 -16.68 22.79
CA HIS A 103 64.24 -17.35 23.04
C HIS A 103 64.15 -18.88 23.10
N THR A 104 62.96 -19.46 23.32
CA THR A 104 62.78 -20.92 23.41
C THR A 104 62.63 -21.63 22.07
N VAL A 105 62.52 -20.90 20.96
CA VAL A 105 62.37 -21.48 19.62
C VAL A 105 63.75 -21.72 19.01
N ALA A 106 63.97 -22.95 18.53
CA ALA A 106 65.23 -23.35 17.91
C ALA A 106 65.44 -22.61 16.56
N PRO A 107 66.67 -22.15 16.25
CA PRO A 107 66.97 -21.56 14.96
C PRO A 107 66.66 -22.51 13.80
N GLY A 108 66.02 -22.02 12.74
CA GLY A 108 65.53 -22.83 11.61
C GLY A 108 64.15 -23.44 11.81
N SER A 109 63.49 -23.18 12.95
CA SER A 109 62.09 -23.58 13.20
C SER A 109 61.17 -22.37 13.39
N ILE A 110 59.93 -22.50 12.92
CA ILE A 110 58.86 -21.51 13.04
C ILE A 110 57.71 -22.14 13.82
N ALA A 111 57.43 -21.61 15.00
CA ALA A 111 56.43 -22.13 15.89
C ALA A 111 55.06 -21.50 15.58
N PHE A 112 54.07 -22.35 15.30
CA PHE A 112 52.70 -21.93 15.05
C PHE A 112 51.76 -22.34 16.18
N SER A 113 50.75 -21.52 16.44
CA SER A 113 49.65 -21.91 17.32
C SER A 113 48.81 -23.02 16.69
N LEU A 114 48.06 -23.78 17.50
CA LEU A 114 47.22 -24.86 16.98
C LEU A 114 46.18 -24.35 15.94
N PRO A 115 45.55 -23.19 16.13
CA PRO A 115 44.59 -22.66 15.16
C PRO A 115 45.23 -22.08 13.90
N GLN A 116 46.40 -21.43 14.01
CA GLN A 116 47.20 -21.08 12.82
C GLN A 116 47.55 -22.33 12.01
N ARG A 117 47.87 -23.45 12.68
CA ARG A 117 48.14 -24.72 12.02
C ARG A 117 46.91 -25.36 11.38
N LYS A 118 45.74 -25.31 12.04
CA LYS A 118 44.49 -25.80 11.46
C LYS A 118 44.06 -24.98 10.25
N TRP A 119 44.14 -23.65 10.34
CA TRP A 119 43.83 -22.74 9.24
C TRP A 119 44.79 -22.93 8.06
N ALA A 120 46.10 -23.04 8.31
CA ALA A 120 47.10 -23.22 7.26
C ALA A 120 47.33 -24.69 6.82
N GLY A 121 46.69 -25.66 7.49
CA GLY A 121 46.87 -27.10 7.22
C GLY A 121 48.27 -27.64 7.55
N LEU A 122 48.91 -27.15 8.62
CA LEU A 122 50.29 -27.45 9.00
C LEU A 122 50.41 -28.56 10.06
N SER A 123 51.30 -29.52 9.82
CA SER A 123 51.69 -30.53 10.80
C SER A 123 53.01 -30.17 11.50
N ILE A 124 53.21 -30.66 12.73
CA ILE A 124 54.47 -30.44 13.47
C ILE A 124 55.59 -31.20 12.75
N GLY A 125 56.73 -30.56 12.54
CA GLY A 125 57.88 -31.11 11.83
C GLY A 125 57.78 -31.04 10.30
N GLN A 126 56.69 -30.47 9.76
CA GLN A 126 56.55 -30.24 8.33
C GLN A 126 57.51 -29.13 7.87
N GLU A 127 58.20 -29.34 6.76
CA GLU A 127 58.99 -28.30 6.11
C GLU A 127 58.07 -27.31 5.39
N VAL A 128 58.28 -26.03 5.66
CA VAL A 128 57.54 -24.92 5.08
C VAL A 128 58.48 -23.91 4.47
N GLU A 129 58.10 -23.37 3.32
CA GLU A 129 58.83 -22.26 2.72
C GLU A 129 58.37 -20.95 3.33
N VAL A 130 59.27 -20.27 4.02
CA VAL A 130 59.04 -18.95 4.60
C VAL A 130 59.72 -17.91 3.74
N SER A 131 58.96 -16.90 3.36
CA SER A 131 59.45 -15.75 2.60
C SER A 131 58.97 -14.45 3.25
N ASN A 132 59.79 -13.40 3.21
CA ASN A 132 59.39 -12.10 3.74
C ASN A 132 58.24 -11.52 2.91
N TYR A 133 57.21 -11.03 3.59
CA TYR A 133 56.06 -10.37 2.98
C TYR A 133 56.06 -8.89 3.35
N ASN A 134 56.22 -8.04 2.35
CA ASN A 134 56.15 -6.60 2.54
C ASN A 134 54.77 -6.11 2.12
N PHE A 135 53.99 -5.62 3.08
CA PHE A 135 52.70 -5.01 2.82
C PHE A 135 52.85 -3.70 2.04
N ASP A 136 52.05 -3.53 1.00
CA ASP A 136 51.90 -2.24 0.34
C ASP A 136 50.96 -1.36 1.19
N LYS A 137 51.55 -0.44 1.95
CA LYS A 137 50.84 0.47 2.86
C LYS A 137 49.81 1.36 2.15
N SER A 138 49.86 1.48 0.83
CA SER A 138 48.90 2.28 0.08
C SER A 138 47.60 1.54 -0.27
N LYS A 139 47.62 0.21 -0.28
CA LYS A 139 46.49 -0.63 -0.77
C LYS A 139 46.05 -1.72 0.21
N GLN A 140 46.91 -2.10 1.14
CA GLN A 140 46.69 -3.24 2.04
C GLN A 140 46.57 -2.81 3.51
N CYS A 141 46.44 -1.52 3.79
CA CYS A 141 46.08 -1.06 5.14
C CYS A 141 44.58 -1.25 5.35
N ILE A 142 44.20 -1.88 6.46
CA ILE A 142 42.81 -2.12 6.81
C ILE A 142 42.15 -0.77 7.14
N GLY A 143 41.13 -0.40 6.39
CA GLY A 143 40.24 0.72 6.67
C GLY A 143 39.10 0.29 7.59
N ALA A 144 38.39 -0.77 7.21
CA ALA A 144 37.35 -1.40 8.01
C ALA A 144 37.49 -2.93 7.98
N MET A 145 37.22 -3.59 9.11
CA MET A 145 37.25 -5.05 9.20
C MET A 145 36.00 -5.56 9.91
N THR A 146 35.28 -6.48 9.28
CA THR A 146 34.09 -7.11 9.83
C THR A 146 34.45 -8.46 10.44
N ILE A 147 34.14 -8.62 11.72
CA ILE A 147 34.47 -9.78 12.54
C ILE A 147 33.19 -10.41 13.06
N GLU A 148 32.97 -11.67 12.74
CA GLU A 148 31.92 -12.48 13.36
C GLU A 148 32.37 -12.94 14.74
N ILE A 149 31.53 -12.74 15.75
CA ILE A 149 31.78 -13.03 17.16
C ILE A 149 30.73 -13.99 17.73
N ASP A 150 31.18 -14.97 18.51
CA ASP A 150 30.34 -15.90 19.28
C ASP A 150 31.00 -16.22 20.64
N PHE A 151 30.24 -16.76 21.60
CA PHE A 151 30.82 -17.31 22.82
C PHE A 151 31.62 -18.56 22.51
N LEU A 152 32.85 -18.61 23.03
CA LEU A 152 33.72 -19.76 22.85
C LEU A 152 33.21 -20.99 23.62
N GLN A 153 32.71 -20.78 24.84
CA GLN A 153 32.15 -21.83 25.68
C GLN A 153 30.63 -21.69 25.72
N LYS A 154 29.91 -22.58 25.02
CA LYS A 154 28.45 -22.64 25.05
C LYS A 154 27.84 -22.93 26.43
N LYS A 155 28.66 -23.35 27.41
CA LYS A 155 28.26 -23.62 28.80
C LYS A 155 28.32 -22.39 29.71
N SER A 156 29.09 -21.36 29.35
CA SER A 156 29.26 -20.12 30.12
C SER A 156 28.64 -18.93 29.39
N THR A 157 27.51 -19.16 28.73
CA THR A 157 26.78 -18.14 28.00
C THR A 157 26.03 -17.24 28.97
N ASP A 158 26.20 -15.94 28.81
CA ASP A 158 25.41 -14.93 29.49
C ASP A 158 24.74 -14.02 28.47
N SER A 159 23.56 -13.52 28.83
CA SER A 159 22.81 -12.58 28.01
C SER A 159 23.11 -11.11 28.36
N SER A 160 24.28 -10.83 28.95
CA SER A 160 24.64 -9.45 29.29
C SER A 160 24.97 -8.66 28.01
N PRO A 161 24.62 -7.36 27.93
CA PRO A 161 24.96 -6.54 26.78
C PRO A 161 26.45 -6.20 26.79
N TYR A 162 27.15 -6.51 25.69
CA TYR A 162 28.56 -6.17 25.50
C TYR A 162 28.71 -4.93 24.63
N ASP A 163 29.52 -3.97 25.09
CA ASP A 163 29.76 -2.70 24.40
C ASP A 163 30.81 -2.88 23.30
N SER A 164 30.32 -2.95 22.05
CA SER A 164 31.12 -3.11 20.83
C SER A 164 32.15 -1.99 20.63
N ASP A 165 31.89 -0.76 21.08
CA ASP A 165 32.81 0.36 20.89
C ASP A 165 34.04 0.22 21.79
N LYS A 166 33.85 -0.26 23.03
CA LYS A 166 34.95 -0.58 23.95
C LYS A 166 35.74 -1.80 23.50
N MET A 167 35.04 -2.84 23.04
CA MET A 167 35.68 -4.05 22.50
C MET A 167 36.53 -3.74 21.27
N ALA A 168 36.04 -2.87 20.36
CA ALA A 168 36.81 -2.45 19.19
C ALA A 168 38.07 -1.67 19.59
N GLY A 169 37.97 -0.78 20.59
CA GLY A 169 39.09 -0.02 21.11
C GLY A 169 40.19 -0.92 21.70
N GLU A 170 39.83 -1.89 22.54
CA GLU A 170 40.78 -2.85 23.12
C GLU A 170 41.37 -3.78 22.04
N PHE A 171 40.56 -4.21 21.08
CA PHE A 171 41.01 -5.07 19.98
C PHE A 171 42.08 -4.37 19.12
N ILE A 172 41.88 -3.10 18.76
CA ILE A 172 42.88 -2.33 18.01
C ILE A 172 44.17 -2.14 18.83
N GLN A 173 44.06 -1.89 20.14
CA GLN A 173 45.23 -1.78 21.02
C GLN A 173 46.04 -3.08 21.09
N GLN A 174 45.37 -4.23 21.14
CA GLN A 174 46.01 -5.54 21.25
C GLN A 174 46.63 -6.02 19.92
N PHE A 175 45.96 -5.76 18.79
CA PHE A 175 46.31 -6.33 17.47
C PHE A 175 46.91 -5.32 16.48
N ASN A 176 47.39 -4.17 16.96
CA ASN A 176 48.03 -3.16 16.13
C ASN A 176 49.24 -3.72 15.36
N ASN A 177 49.41 -3.31 14.09
CA ASN A 177 50.47 -3.77 13.18
C ASN A 177 50.50 -5.29 12.98
N GLN A 178 49.35 -5.95 12.98
CA GLN A 178 49.26 -7.37 12.65
C GLN A 178 48.58 -7.62 11.29
N ALA A 179 49.06 -8.64 10.59
CA ALA A 179 48.47 -9.15 9.37
C ALA A 179 47.20 -9.98 9.67
N PHE A 180 46.09 -9.61 9.04
CA PHE A 180 44.84 -10.36 9.04
C PHE A 180 44.49 -10.80 7.63
N SER A 181 43.98 -12.02 7.49
CA SER A 181 43.42 -12.53 6.24
C SER A 181 41.94 -12.85 6.42
N VAL A 182 41.15 -12.66 5.36
CA VAL A 182 39.75 -13.10 5.33
C VAL A 182 39.71 -14.61 5.58
N THR A 183 38.75 -15.09 6.39
CA THR A 183 38.59 -16.49 6.87
C THR A 183 39.56 -17.00 7.95
N GLN A 184 40.42 -16.15 8.51
CA GLN A 184 41.39 -16.58 9.53
C GLN A 184 40.73 -16.94 10.89
N GLN A 185 41.11 -18.11 11.45
CA GLN A 185 40.66 -18.62 12.77
C GLN A 185 41.87 -18.89 13.71
N ILE A 186 41.94 -18.33 14.94
CA ILE A 186 43.10 -18.45 15.90
C ILE A 186 42.67 -19.06 17.29
N MET A 187 43.49 -19.30 18.35
CA MET A 187 43.14 -19.68 19.78
C MET A 187 44.22 -20.47 20.57
N LEU A 188 44.10 -20.47 21.91
CA LEU A 188 44.93 -21.05 22.97
C LEU A 188 44.15 -21.91 24.03
N LEU A 189 44.84 -22.74 24.83
CA LEU A 189 44.39 -23.83 25.76
C LEU A 189 43.89 -23.37 27.16
N ILE A 190 43.12 -24.15 27.96
CA ILE A 190 43.52 -25.33 28.77
C ILE A 190 42.37 -26.36 29.01
N PHE A 191 42.73 -27.65 28.98
CA PHE A 191 42.05 -28.93 29.36
C PHE A 191 40.52 -29.09 29.23
N GLY A 192 40.11 -29.84 28.20
CA GLY A 192 38.93 -30.72 28.31
C GLY A 192 37.77 -30.43 27.35
N VAL A 193 37.94 -30.89 26.10
CA VAL A 193 36.89 -31.18 25.10
C VAL A 193 36.22 -29.99 24.38
N HIS A 194 36.20 -30.14 23.05
CA HIS A 194 35.47 -29.42 22.00
C HIS A 194 36.20 -28.27 21.28
N THR A 195 35.79 -28.12 20.03
CA THR A 195 36.47 -27.55 18.84
C THR A 195 36.41 -26.02 18.81
N PHE A 196 37.52 -25.25 18.87
CA PHE A 196 37.39 -23.78 19.00
C PHE A 196 38.52 -22.88 18.44
N GLN A 197 38.17 -21.58 18.29
CA GLN A 197 38.62 -20.48 17.40
C GLN A 197 38.87 -19.14 18.19
N LEU A 198 39.32 -18.03 17.55
CA LEU A 198 40.04 -16.83 18.10
C LEU A 198 39.54 -16.40 19.47
N VAL A 199 40.41 -16.06 20.43
CA VAL A 199 39.97 -15.70 21.80
C VAL A 199 40.32 -14.27 22.18
N PHE A 200 39.28 -13.45 22.38
CA PHE A 200 39.36 -12.14 23.03
C PHE A 200 38.87 -12.28 24.47
N SER A 201 39.63 -11.77 25.44
CA SER A 201 39.24 -11.77 26.85
C SER A 201 38.75 -10.39 27.24
N PHE A 202 37.46 -10.31 27.57
CA PHE A 202 36.83 -9.10 28.09
C PHE A 202 36.04 -9.50 29.34
N CYS A 203 36.33 -8.89 30.48
CA CYS A 203 35.72 -9.22 31.77
C CYS A 203 35.71 -10.74 32.08
N ASP A 204 36.86 -11.41 31.98
CA ASP A 204 37.06 -12.84 32.27
C ASP A 204 36.28 -13.85 31.39
N LYS A 205 35.76 -13.42 30.24
CA LYS A 205 35.04 -14.29 29.28
C LYS A 205 35.74 -14.37 27.93
N LEU A 206 35.57 -15.52 27.27
CA LEU A 206 36.26 -15.88 26.04
C LEU A 206 35.28 -15.89 24.85
N PHE A 207 35.57 -15.07 23.85
CA PHE A 207 34.80 -14.99 22.60
C PHE A 207 35.57 -15.59 21.44
N GLY A 208 34.90 -16.37 20.59
CA GLY A 208 35.34 -16.87 19.29
C GLY A 208 35.20 -15.81 18.19
N LEU A 209 36.27 -15.45 17.48
CA LEU A 209 36.23 -14.47 16.37
C LEU A 209 36.52 -15.08 14.98
N VAL A 210 35.84 -14.61 13.94
CA VAL A 210 36.08 -14.96 12.54
C VAL A 210 36.17 -13.69 11.71
N VAL A 211 37.27 -13.48 10.98
CA VAL A 211 37.34 -12.34 10.04
C VAL A 211 36.51 -12.67 8.79
N LYS A 212 35.40 -11.96 8.57
CA LYS A 212 34.51 -12.17 7.41
C LYS A 212 34.90 -11.33 6.21
N ASP A 213 35.23 -10.07 6.43
CA ASP A 213 35.54 -9.14 5.34
C ASP A 213 36.55 -8.09 5.81
N ILE A 214 37.39 -7.64 4.88
CA ILE A 214 38.40 -6.62 5.10
C ILE A 214 38.34 -5.62 3.95
N GLU A 215 38.17 -4.36 4.30
CA GLU A 215 38.15 -3.23 3.37
C GLU A 215 39.43 -2.42 3.51
N ALA A 216 40.04 -2.05 2.38
CA ALA A 216 41.21 -1.20 2.35
C ALA A 216 40.87 0.26 2.71
N MET A 217 41.82 0.96 3.31
CA MET A 217 41.69 2.39 3.61
C MET A 217 41.74 3.23 2.34
N ASP A 218 40.76 4.11 2.16
CA ASP A 218 40.76 5.07 1.07
C ASP A 218 41.86 6.13 1.27
N THR A 219 42.85 6.12 0.38
CA THR A 219 43.99 7.05 0.40
C THR A 219 43.61 8.52 0.16
N SER A 220 42.38 8.80 -0.27
CA SER A 220 41.79 10.14 -0.42
C SER A 220 41.53 10.83 0.93
N ILE A 221 41.21 10.07 1.98
CA ILE A 221 40.91 10.62 3.32
C ILE A 221 42.16 11.22 3.97
N LEU A 222 43.34 10.65 3.69
CA LEU A 222 44.64 11.15 4.16
C LEU A 222 45.08 12.46 3.48
N LYS A 223 44.44 12.86 2.37
CA LYS A 223 44.74 14.10 1.61
C LYS A 223 43.75 15.25 1.86
N GLY A 224 42.72 15.06 2.69
CA GLY A 224 41.79 16.13 3.09
C GLY A 224 40.72 16.51 2.05
N GLU A 225 40.49 15.71 1.02
CA GLU A 225 39.40 15.92 0.05
C GLU A 225 38.09 15.23 0.51
N PRO A 226 36.90 15.81 0.22
CA PRO A 226 35.62 15.19 0.59
C PRO A 226 35.44 13.84 -0.11
N ALA A 227 34.90 12.86 0.62
CA ALA A 227 34.75 11.48 0.19
C ALA A 227 33.95 11.38 -1.13
N SER A 228 34.62 11.13 -2.24
CA SER A 228 33.95 10.63 -3.45
C SER A 228 33.43 9.23 -3.13
N GLY A 229 32.15 8.96 -3.34
CA GLY A 229 31.48 7.68 -3.05
C GLY A 229 31.93 6.49 -3.91
N LYS A 230 33.23 6.27 -4.06
CA LYS A 230 33.79 5.01 -4.55
C LYS A 230 33.64 3.98 -3.43
N LYS A 231 33.10 2.81 -3.78
CA LYS A 231 33.04 1.66 -2.87
C LYS A 231 34.46 1.29 -2.45
N SER A 232 34.68 1.13 -1.15
CA SER A 232 35.92 0.64 -0.56
C SER A 232 36.36 -0.66 -1.22
N GLN A 233 37.67 -0.79 -1.50
CA GLN A 233 38.21 -1.98 -2.15
C GLN A 233 38.31 -3.13 -1.15
N LYS A 234 37.61 -4.25 -1.42
CA LYS A 234 37.75 -5.48 -0.64
C LYS A 234 39.12 -6.11 -0.88
N ILE A 235 39.77 -6.54 0.20
CA ILE A 235 41.11 -7.14 0.17
C ILE A 235 41.12 -8.47 0.93
N ASP A 236 41.81 -9.47 0.41
CA ASP A 236 41.89 -10.79 1.04
C ASP A 236 42.86 -10.82 2.24
N VAL A 237 43.87 -9.94 2.21
CA VAL A 237 44.88 -9.79 3.26
C VAL A 237 45.19 -8.32 3.50
N GLY A 238 45.20 -7.92 4.77
CA GLY A 238 45.46 -6.54 5.17
C GLY A 238 46.28 -6.44 6.45
N LEU A 239 46.94 -5.29 6.63
CA LEU A 239 47.67 -4.90 7.82
C LEU A 239 46.77 -3.99 8.68
N MET A 240 46.55 -4.38 9.93
CA MET A 240 45.83 -3.56 10.89
C MET A 240 46.68 -2.37 11.31
N VAL A 241 46.08 -1.19 11.27
CA VAL A 241 46.68 0.08 11.69
C VAL A 241 45.83 0.71 12.78
N GLY A 242 46.40 1.59 13.61
CA GLY A 242 45.68 2.17 14.76
C GLY A 242 44.42 2.99 14.39
N ASN A 243 44.26 3.37 13.13
CA ASN A 243 43.09 4.07 12.58
C ASN A 243 42.13 3.16 11.79
N SER A 244 42.32 1.84 11.84
CA SER A 244 41.37 0.85 11.31
C SER A 244 40.08 0.85 12.14
N GLN A 245 38.93 0.72 11.49
CA GLN A 245 37.64 0.51 12.15
C GLN A 245 37.33 -0.98 12.23
N VAL A 246 36.84 -1.44 13.39
CA VAL A 246 36.45 -2.84 13.60
C VAL A 246 34.95 -2.89 13.82
N ILE A 247 34.31 -3.79 13.09
CA ILE A 247 32.86 -3.96 13.07
C ILE A 247 32.56 -5.38 13.52
N PHE A 248 31.78 -5.55 14.59
CA PHE A 248 31.40 -6.86 15.10
C PHE A 248 30.03 -7.31 14.57
N GLU A 249 29.94 -8.55 14.13
CA GLU A 249 28.72 -9.23 13.71
C GLU A 249 28.49 -10.44 14.60
N LYS A 250 27.28 -10.69 15.09
CA LYS A 250 27.00 -11.91 15.85
C LYS A 250 26.90 -13.11 14.90
N ALA A 251 27.31 -14.30 15.34
CA ALA A 251 27.01 -15.52 14.58
C ALA A 251 25.50 -15.82 14.57
N GLU A 252 24.97 -16.41 13.49
CA GLU A 252 23.52 -16.62 13.25
C GLU A 252 22.80 -17.38 14.40
N ASN A 253 23.52 -18.27 15.09
CA ASN A 253 23.01 -19.10 16.18
C ASN A 253 23.47 -18.63 17.58
N SER A 254 24.07 -17.44 17.70
CA SER A 254 24.60 -16.92 18.96
C SER A 254 23.55 -16.18 19.78
N SER A 255 23.58 -16.38 21.10
CA SER A 255 22.79 -15.62 22.08
C SER A 255 23.48 -14.31 22.52
N LEU A 256 24.58 -13.92 21.86
CA LEU A 256 25.35 -12.72 22.18
C LEU A 256 24.57 -11.43 21.87
N THR A 257 24.53 -10.50 22.83
CA THR A 257 23.88 -9.19 22.66
C THR A 257 24.94 -8.09 22.56
N LEU A 258 25.12 -7.51 21.37
CA LEU A 258 26.06 -6.42 21.11
C LEU A 258 25.36 -5.05 21.11
N VAL A 259 25.88 -4.13 21.91
CA VAL A 259 25.44 -2.73 22.03
C VAL A 259 26.56 -1.81 21.56
N GLY A 260 26.23 -0.65 20.99
CA GLY A 260 27.22 0.32 20.48
C GLY A 260 27.17 0.53 18.96
N LYS A 261 28.08 1.37 18.46
CA LYS A 261 28.12 1.81 17.05
C LYS A 261 29.01 0.92 16.18
N ALA A 262 30.00 0.25 16.77
CA ALA A 262 30.94 -0.67 16.14
C ALA A 262 30.36 -2.08 15.89
N LYS A 263 29.05 -2.20 15.70
CA LYS A 263 28.41 -3.42 15.21
C LYS A 263 28.09 -3.28 13.73
N THR A 264 28.06 -4.39 12.99
CA THR A 264 27.53 -4.35 11.63
C THR A 264 26.15 -3.75 11.76
N LYS A 265 25.91 -2.63 11.06
CA LYS A 265 24.55 -2.33 10.64
C LYS A 265 24.20 -3.51 9.77
N GLU A 266 23.69 -4.61 10.36
CA GLU A 266 22.85 -5.55 9.62
C GLU A 266 22.02 -4.62 8.77
N ALA A 267 22.10 -4.78 7.44
CA ALA A 267 21.28 -4.02 6.54
C ALA A 267 19.87 -4.28 7.05
N ARG A 268 19.38 -3.38 7.92
CA ARG A 268 18.04 -3.40 8.47
C ARG A 268 17.28 -3.39 7.19
N GLN A 269 16.75 -4.55 6.79
CA GLN A 269 15.90 -4.61 5.63
C GLN A 269 14.80 -3.66 6.04
N THR A 270 14.88 -2.44 5.52
CA THR A 270 13.86 -1.44 5.76
C THR A 270 12.62 -2.19 5.33
N ILE A 271 11.68 -2.36 6.27
CA ILE A 271 10.43 -3.12 6.04
C ILE A 271 9.72 -2.60 4.76
N ILE A 272 10.13 -1.41 4.30
CA ILE A 272 9.75 -0.75 3.07
C ILE A 272 10.95 -0.69 2.12
N ASN A 273 10.82 -1.25 0.92
CA ASN A 273 11.71 -0.96 -0.20
C ASN A 273 11.50 0.50 -0.61
N PRO A 274 12.55 1.34 -0.74
CA PRO A 274 12.40 2.74 -1.10
C PRO A 274 11.92 2.98 -2.56
N ASP A 275 11.95 1.96 -3.41
CA ASP A 275 11.68 2.08 -4.87
C ASP A 275 10.25 1.65 -5.26
N TRP A 276 9.22 2.15 -4.59
CA TRP A 276 7.83 1.83 -4.89
C TRP A 276 7.15 2.93 -5.72
N ASN A 277 6.53 2.55 -6.84
CA ASN A 277 5.74 3.45 -7.69
C ASN A 277 4.27 3.03 -7.72
N PHE A 278 3.38 4.01 -7.51
CA PHE A 278 1.92 3.85 -7.47
C PHE A 278 1.34 3.20 -8.73
N GLU A 279 1.78 3.64 -9.91
CA GLU A 279 1.33 3.08 -11.20
C GLU A 279 1.70 1.60 -11.37
N LYS A 280 2.86 1.19 -10.85
CA LYS A 280 3.31 -0.21 -10.90
C LYS A 280 2.53 -1.11 -9.94
N MET A 281 1.90 -0.54 -8.91
CA MET A 281 1.10 -1.27 -7.93
C MET A 281 -0.35 -1.48 -8.38
N GLY A 282 -0.76 -0.88 -9.51
CA GLY A 282 -2.10 -1.08 -10.06
C GLY A 282 -3.21 -0.43 -9.23
N ILE A 283 -2.88 0.59 -8.43
CA ILE A 283 -3.86 1.45 -7.75
C ILE A 283 -3.96 2.74 -8.55
N GLY A 284 -5.16 3.11 -8.98
CA GLY A 284 -5.43 4.38 -9.66
C GLY A 284 -6.41 5.23 -8.87
N GLY A 285 -6.21 6.55 -8.87
CA GLY A 285 -7.16 7.53 -8.36
C GLY A 285 -7.20 7.75 -6.85
N LEU A 286 -6.37 7.04 -6.07
CA LEU A 286 -6.38 7.08 -4.59
C LEU A 286 -5.03 7.49 -4.00
N ASP A 287 -4.24 8.27 -4.73
CA ASP A 287 -2.86 8.62 -4.36
C ASP A 287 -2.82 9.49 -3.08
N LYS A 288 -3.79 10.39 -2.92
CA LYS A 288 -3.89 11.28 -1.76
C LYS A 288 -4.22 10.50 -0.50
N GLU A 289 -5.26 9.68 -0.58
CA GLU A 289 -5.75 8.80 0.46
C GLU A 289 -4.61 7.86 0.90
N PHE A 290 -3.97 7.19 -0.06
CA PHE A 290 -2.86 6.29 0.23
C PHE A 290 -1.68 7.01 0.90
N SER A 291 -1.27 8.17 0.40
CA SER A 291 -0.20 8.97 1.00
C SER A 291 -0.52 9.38 2.44
N ASP A 292 -1.79 9.69 2.73
CA ASP A 292 -2.26 10.00 4.07
C ASP A 292 -2.22 8.78 5.00
N ILE A 293 -2.61 7.58 4.52
CA ILE A 293 -2.41 6.32 5.28
C ILE A 293 -0.92 6.12 5.54
N PHE A 294 -0.10 6.27 4.49
CA PHE A 294 1.33 6.03 4.55
C PHE A 294 1.99 6.90 5.62
N ARG A 295 1.70 8.20 5.60
CA ARG A 295 2.24 9.16 6.55
C ARG A 295 1.74 8.95 7.98
N ARG A 296 0.47 8.55 8.17
CA ARG A 296 -0.11 8.40 9.51
C ARG A 296 0.23 7.06 10.15
N ALA A 297 0.12 5.96 9.41
CA ALA A 297 0.30 4.60 9.95
C ALA A 297 1.76 4.14 9.89
N PHE A 298 2.48 4.45 8.81
CA PHE A 298 3.78 3.84 8.54
C PHE A 298 4.98 4.72 8.87
N ALA A 299 4.80 6.03 9.04
CA ALA A 299 5.90 6.93 9.41
C ALA A 299 6.65 6.44 10.64
N SER A 300 5.94 6.03 11.70
CA SER A 300 6.56 5.50 12.93
C SER A 300 7.44 4.27 12.71
N ARG A 301 7.22 3.51 11.64
CA ARG A 301 7.97 2.29 11.29
C ARG A 301 9.06 2.53 10.24
N VAL A 302 8.98 3.64 9.51
CA VAL A 302 10.02 4.08 8.56
C VAL A 302 11.20 4.72 9.31
N PHE A 303 10.91 5.48 10.36
CA PHE A 303 11.95 6.17 11.12
C PHE A 303 12.82 5.18 11.93
N PRO A 304 14.11 5.50 12.13
CA PRO A 304 14.99 4.71 12.99
C PRO A 304 14.39 4.53 14.39
N PRO A 305 14.44 3.30 14.96
CA PRO A 305 13.84 3.00 16.27
C PRO A 305 14.41 3.88 17.38
N ASP A 306 15.69 4.25 17.30
CA ASP A 306 16.35 5.12 18.28
C ASP A 306 15.62 6.47 18.45
N ILE A 307 15.07 7.03 17.36
CA ILE A 307 14.30 8.28 17.40
C ILE A 307 12.89 8.02 17.95
N VAL A 308 12.29 6.89 17.59
CA VAL A 308 10.94 6.51 18.04
C VAL A 308 10.92 6.23 19.54
N GLU A 309 11.95 5.56 20.06
CA GLU A 309 12.14 5.31 21.50
C GLU A 309 12.31 6.61 22.28
N GLN A 310 13.10 7.56 21.76
CA GLN A 310 13.24 8.89 22.37
C GLN A 310 11.92 9.67 22.37
N MET A 311 11.08 9.49 21.35
CA MET A 311 9.76 10.10 21.29
C MET A 311 8.71 9.38 22.14
N GLY A 312 8.98 8.17 22.63
CA GLY A 312 8.04 7.37 23.45
C GLY A 312 6.72 7.04 22.74
N CYS A 313 6.69 7.10 21.41
CA CYS A 313 5.47 6.95 20.62
C CYS A 313 5.17 5.48 20.37
N LYS A 314 3.93 5.05 20.66
CA LYS A 314 3.46 3.70 20.30
C LYS A 314 3.17 3.62 18.81
N HIS A 315 3.45 2.48 18.19
CA HIS A 315 3.09 2.25 16.79
C HIS A 315 1.58 2.10 16.63
N VAL A 316 1.08 2.58 15.48
CA VAL A 316 -0.32 2.42 15.09
C VAL A 316 -0.63 0.92 14.90
N LYS A 317 -1.70 0.45 15.54
CA LYS A 317 -2.11 -0.97 15.51
C LYS A 317 -3.15 -1.29 14.46
N GLY A 318 -4.04 -0.35 14.15
CA GLY A 318 -5.22 -0.61 13.33
C GLY A 318 -5.50 0.47 12.30
N ILE A 319 -5.78 0.05 11.07
CA ILE A 319 -6.29 0.88 9.98
C ILE A 319 -7.69 0.37 9.62
N LEU A 320 -8.67 1.26 9.55
CA LEU A 320 -10.01 0.93 9.06
C LEU A 320 -10.27 1.66 7.74
N LEU A 321 -10.50 0.88 6.69
CA LEU A 321 -10.89 1.35 5.37
C LEU A 321 -12.40 1.17 5.21
N PHE A 322 -13.13 2.24 4.94
CA PHE A 322 -14.57 2.17 4.69
C PHE A 322 -14.98 2.99 3.48
N GLY A 323 -16.13 2.68 2.88
CA GLY A 323 -16.62 3.40 1.70
C GLY A 323 -17.59 2.57 0.88
N PRO A 324 -18.17 3.12 -0.21
CA PRO A 324 -19.08 2.39 -1.07
C PRO A 324 -18.45 1.12 -1.68
N PRO A 325 -19.25 0.09 -1.98
CA PRO A 325 -18.76 -1.13 -2.61
C PRO A 325 -18.11 -0.84 -3.97
N GLY A 326 -17.21 -1.71 -4.42
CA GLY A 326 -16.56 -1.58 -5.73
C GLY A 326 -15.44 -0.53 -5.84
N CYS A 327 -15.13 0.23 -4.77
CA CYS A 327 -14.10 1.27 -4.79
C CYS A 327 -12.66 0.78 -4.51
N GLY A 328 -12.40 -0.53 -4.58
CA GLY A 328 -11.04 -1.07 -4.49
C GLY A 328 -10.44 -1.18 -3.08
N LYS A 329 -11.26 -1.17 -2.01
CA LYS A 329 -10.78 -1.32 -0.60
C LYS A 329 -9.93 -2.59 -0.39
N THR A 330 -10.42 -3.74 -0.86
CA THR A 330 -9.72 -5.03 -0.80
C THR A 330 -8.43 -5.04 -1.61
N LEU A 331 -8.41 -4.38 -2.78
CA LEU A 331 -7.21 -4.23 -3.59
C LEU A 331 -6.16 -3.40 -2.84
N MET A 332 -6.56 -2.27 -2.24
CA MET A 332 -5.68 -1.43 -1.44
C MET A 332 -5.06 -2.20 -0.27
N ALA A 333 -5.85 -2.92 0.53
CA ALA A 333 -5.33 -3.66 1.67
C ALA A 333 -4.33 -4.74 1.26
N ARG A 334 -4.60 -5.46 0.16
CA ARG A 334 -3.68 -6.46 -0.39
C ARG A 334 -2.37 -5.84 -0.88
N GLN A 335 -2.43 -4.70 -1.56
CA GLN A 335 -1.21 -4.01 -2.01
C GLN A 335 -0.40 -3.43 -0.85
N ILE A 336 -1.06 -2.90 0.19
CA ILE A 336 -0.38 -2.48 1.43
C ILE A 336 0.36 -3.67 2.05
N GLY A 337 -0.30 -4.82 2.14
CA GLY A 337 0.30 -6.06 2.65
C GLY A 337 1.48 -6.56 1.81
N LYS A 338 1.45 -6.41 0.48
CA LYS A 338 2.53 -6.79 -0.43
C LYS A 338 3.69 -5.79 -0.45
N MET A 339 3.39 -4.50 -0.30
CA MET A 339 4.37 -3.42 -0.31
C MET A 339 5.27 -3.45 0.92
N LEU A 340 4.67 -3.70 2.07
CA LEU A 340 5.42 -3.97 3.29
C LEU A 340 6.06 -5.33 3.05
N ASN A 341 7.39 -5.39 2.98
CA ASN A 341 8.17 -6.62 2.85
C ASN A 341 8.13 -7.43 4.18
N ALA A 342 6.94 -7.45 4.79
CA ALA A 342 6.55 -8.21 5.96
C ALA A 342 6.20 -9.63 5.52
N ARG A 343 5.98 -10.50 6.50
CA ARG A 343 5.46 -11.85 6.23
C ARG A 343 4.13 -11.78 5.50
N GLU A 344 3.80 -12.88 4.80
CA GLU A 344 2.55 -13.00 4.04
C GLU A 344 1.34 -12.56 4.88
N PRO A 345 0.53 -11.61 4.38
CA PRO A 345 -0.59 -11.08 5.14
C PRO A 345 -1.66 -12.16 5.35
N LYS A 346 -2.14 -12.31 6.58
CA LYS A 346 -3.26 -13.19 6.89
C LYS A 346 -4.56 -12.50 6.50
N VAL A 347 -5.13 -12.88 5.36
CA VAL A 347 -6.43 -12.37 4.90
C VAL A 347 -7.53 -13.29 5.42
N VAL A 348 -8.49 -12.72 6.13
CA VAL A 348 -9.64 -13.44 6.69
C VAL A 348 -10.91 -12.71 6.31
N ASN A 349 -11.93 -13.43 5.86
CA ASN A 349 -13.23 -12.84 5.61
C ASN A 349 -14.08 -12.85 6.90
N GLY A 350 -14.82 -11.77 7.18
CA GLY A 350 -15.64 -11.64 8.39
C GLY A 350 -16.55 -12.85 8.64
N PRO A 351 -17.38 -13.29 7.66
CA PRO A 351 -18.25 -14.45 7.82
C PRO A 351 -17.51 -15.77 8.08
N GLU A 352 -16.26 -15.92 7.60
CA GLU A 352 -15.46 -17.14 7.74
C GLU A 352 -15.05 -17.41 9.19
N ILE A 353 -15.01 -16.36 10.02
CA ILE A 353 -14.65 -16.45 11.44
C ILE A 353 -15.82 -17.03 12.27
N LEU A 354 -17.05 -16.90 11.78
CA LEU A 354 -18.26 -17.27 12.51
C LEU A 354 -18.59 -18.75 12.29
N ASN A 355 -18.41 -19.57 13.33
CA ASN A 355 -18.87 -20.96 13.35
C ASN A 355 -20.16 -21.12 14.16
N LYS A 356 -20.91 -22.19 13.84
CA LYS A 356 -22.13 -22.57 14.56
C LYS A 356 -21.87 -23.09 15.98
N TYR A 357 -20.65 -23.57 16.24
CA TYR A 357 -20.27 -24.13 17.54
C TYR A 357 -19.79 -23.03 18.49
N VAL A 358 -20.35 -23.03 19.71
CA VAL A 358 -20.02 -22.04 20.75
C VAL A 358 -18.53 -22.11 21.10
N GLY A 359 -17.86 -20.97 21.12
CA GLY A 359 -16.44 -20.84 21.47
C GLY A 359 -15.45 -21.07 20.32
N GLU A 360 -15.86 -21.71 19.21
CA GLU A 360 -14.97 -21.90 18.06
C GLU A 360 -14.63 -20.58 17.37
N SER A 361 -15.61 -19.68 17.21
CA SER A 361 -15.39 -18.36 16.60
C SER A 361 -14.35 -17.54 17.37
N GLU A 362 -14.35 -17.64 18.71
CA GLU A 362 -13.34 -17.00 19.56
C GLU A 362 -11.98 -17.67 19.44
N ALA A 363 -11.95 -19.01 19.42
CA ALA A 363 -10.72 -19.76 19.25
C ALA A 363 -10.05 -19.46 17.89
N ASN A 364 -10.85 -19.29 16.83
CA ASN A 364 -10.35 -18.89 15.51
C ASN A 364 -9.68 -17.50 15.56
N ILE A 365 -10.30 -16.52 16.23
CA ILE A 365 -9.64 -15.22 16.46
C ILE A 365 -8.34 -15.39 17.25
N ARG A 366 -8.33 -16.16 18.34
CA ARG A 366 -7.09 -16.37 19.13
C ARG A 366 -5.97 -17.01 18.29
N LYS A 367 -6.29 -17.98 17.45
CA LYS A 367 -5.32 -18.63 16.54
C LYS A 367 -4.71 -17.64 15.54
N LEU A 368 -5.46 -16.65 15.06
CA LEU A 368 -4.94 -15.65 14.13
C LEU A 368 -3.81 -14.80 14.76
N PHE A 369 -3.96 -14.44 16.04
CA PHE A 369 -2.99 -13.65 16.79
C PHE A 369 -1.89 -14.49 17.47
N ALA A 370 -2.09 -15.80 17.65
CA ALA A 370 -1.17 -16.68 18.36
C ALA A 370 0.25 -16.65 17.78
N ASP A 371 0.40 -16.70 16.45
CA ASP A 371 1.74 -16.68 15.83
C ASP A 371 2.49 -15.37 16.10
N ALA A 372 1.76 -14.25 16.15
CA ALA A 372 2.34 -12.93 16.44
C ALA A 372 2.67 -12.78 17.93
N GLU A 373 1.80 -13.31 18.81
CA GLU A 373 2.04 -13.41 20.25
C GLU A 373 3.25 -14.25 20.56
N ASP A 374 3.36 -15.43 19.96
CA ASP A 374 4.48 -16.35 20.14
C ASP A 374 5.78 -15.74 19.65
N GLU A 375 5.77 -14.96 18.56
CA GLU A 375 6.97 -14.29 18.08
C GLU A 375 7.35 -13.06 18.90
N GLN A 376 6.38 -12.33 19.46
CA GLN A 376 6.67 -11.26 20.41
C GLN A 376 7.17 -11.81 21.76
N LYS A 377 6.62 -12.95 22.20
CA LYS A 377 7.01 -13.66 23.41
C LYS A 377 8.31 -14.42 23.24
N ARG A 378 8.61 -14.90 22.03
CA ARG A 378 9.93 -15.40 21.68
C ARG A 378 10.86 -14.19 21.68
N PRO A 379 11.71 -14.04 22.69
CA PRO A 379 12.81 -13.12 22.55
C PRO A 379 13.57 -13.49 21.29
N SER A 380 14.11 -12.50 20.57
CA SER A 380 15.25 -12.77 19.70
C SER A 380 16.23 -13.61 20.53
N HIS A 381 16.30 -14.91 20.21
CA HIS A 381 16.88 -16.00 21.01
C HIS A 381 17.78 -15.54 22.18
N SER A 382 17.22 -15.39 23.40
CA SER A 382 17.94 -15.19 24.68
C SER A 382 16.89 -14.93 25.78
N TRP A 383 17.18 -15.12 27.07
CA TRP A 383 16.23 -15.09 28.22
C TRP A 383 15.63 -16.46 28.60
N SER A 384 16.44 -17.30 29.27
CA SER A 384 15.94 -18.33 30.17
C SER A 384 15.86 -17.79 31.62
N GLN A 385 14.92 -18.30 32.41
CA GLN A 385 14.41 -17.77 33.68
C GLN A 385 15.41 -17.60 34.85
N SER A 386 16.72 -17.80 34.67
CA SER A 386 17.67 -17.90 35.79
C SER A 386 18.22 -16.54 36.29
N GLY A 387 17.96 -15.43 35.60
CA GLY A 387 18.43 -14.09 35.99
C GLY A 387 17.50 -13.29 36.93
N TYR A 388 16.40 -13.88 37.41
CA TYR A 388 15.40 -13.16 38.22
C TYR A 388 15.82 -12.90 39.68
N GLN A 389 16.93 -13.46 40.17
CA GLN A 389 17.27 -13.38 41.60
C GLN A 389 18.29 -12.29 41.97
N GLU A 390 19.11 -11.77 41.06
CA GLU A 390 20.20 -10.85 41.46
C GLU A 390 19.84 -9.35 41.40
N ASN A 391 18.97 -8.90 40.48
CA ASN A 391 18.65 -7.47 40.35
C ASN A 391 17.52 -6.98 41.28
N ILE A 392 16.88 -7.88 42.02
CA ILE A 392 15.83 -7.53 43.01
C ILE A 392 16.46 -6.99 44.32
N PHE A 393 17.75 -7.23 44.55
CA PHE A 393 18.40 -6.93 45.84
C PHE A 393 18.81 -5.46 46.04
N LEU A 394 18.80 -4.63 44.99
CA LEU A 394 19.28 -3.24 45.04
C LEU A 394 18.17 -2.17 45.03
N ALA A 395 16.90 -2.54 44.95
CA ALA A 395 15.77 -1.59 45.00
C ALA A 395 15.22 -1.43 46.43
N PRO A 396 14.86 -0.20 46.89
CA PRO A 396 14.21 0.01 48.18
C PRO A 396 12.93 -0.83 48.30
N ALA A 397 12.74 -1.50 49.45
CA ALA A 397 11.70 -2.51 49.66
C ALA A 397 10.25 -2.02 49.47
N ALA A 398 10.00 -0.72 49.41
CA ALA A 398 8.67 -0.12 49.35
C ALA A 398 7.99 -0.22 47.96
N ASN A 399 8.74 -0.33 46.86
CA ASN A 399 8.17 -0.22 45.50
C ASN A 399 8.40 -1.44 44.58
N ARG A 400 8.88 -2.58 45.11
CA ARG A 400 9.27 -3.76 44.30
C ARG A 400 8.23 -4.17 43.26
N LYS A 401 6.95 -4.28 43.63
CA LYS A 401 5.86 -4.69 42.70
C LYS A 401 5.62 -3.68 41.57
N GLU A 402 5.71 -2.38 41.86
CA GLU A 402 5.57 -1.33 40.83
C GLU A 402 6.78 -1.29 39.91
N THR A 403 8.00 -1.42 40.45
CA THR A 403 9.23 -1.50 39.64
C THR A 403 9.30 -2.78 38.81
N GLU A 404 8.83 -3.93 39.33
CA GLU A 404 8.73 -5.19 38.57
C GLU A 404 7.75 -5.04 37.40
N SER A 405 6.54 -4.53 37.65
CA SER A 405 5.54 -4.28 36.60
C SER A 405 6.04 -3.29 35.55
N TRP A 406 6.76 -2.23 35.97
CA TRP A 406 7.35 -1.26 35.07
C TRP A 406 8.50 -1.84 34.24
N LEU A 407 9.41 -2.63 34.85
CA LEU A 407 10.51 -3.31 34.17
C LEU A 407 10.01 -4.37 33.18
N GLU A 408 8.93 -5.08 33.51
CA GLU A 408 8.30 -6.08 32.64
C GLU A 408 7.62 -5.41 31.43
N SER A 409 6.93 -4.28 31.67
CA SER A 409 6.34 -3.45 30.62
C SER A 409 7.41 -2.84 29.71
N TYR A 410 8.52 -2.35 30.28
CA TYR A 410 9.67 -1.81 29.55
C TYR A 410 10.37 -2.90 28.71
N ARG A 411 10.53 -4.12 29.25
CA ARG A 411 11.07 -5.30 28.53
C ARG A 411 10.20 -5.68 27.34
N GLN A 412 8.88 -5.79 27.52
CA GLN A 412 7.95 -6.12 26.43
C GLN A 412 7.98 -5.08 25.30
N SER A 413 8.16 -3.80 25.64
CA SER A 413 8.26 -2.72 24.64
C SER A 413 9.50 -2.86 23.76
N LEU A 414 10.65 -3.24 24.33
CA LEU A 414 11.94 -3.39 23.63
C LEU A 414 12.01 -4.65 22.76
N LEU A 415 11.41 -5.76 23.23
CA LEU A 415 11.36 -7.03 22.48
C LEU A 415 10.47 -6.93 21.22
N GLY A 416 9.40 -6.15 21.28
CA GLY A 416 8.49 -5.94 20.15
C GLY A 416 9.13 -5.22 18.96
N ALA A 417 10.04 -4.26 19.21
CA ALA A 417 10.59 -3.36 18.19
C ALA A 417 11.44 -4.07 17.11
N ASN A 418 11.99 -5.26 17.43
CA ASN A 418 12.87 -6.01 16.53
C ASN A 418 12.20 -7.27 15.92
N SER A 419 10.92 -7.50 16.22
CA SER A 419 10.18 -8.65 15.67
C SER A 419 9.55 -8.30 14.31
N GLY A 420 9.39 -9.31 13.46
CA GLY A 420 8.75 -9.13 12.15
C GLY A 420 7.31 -8.63 12.29
N LEU A 421 6.91 -7.70 11.44
CA LEU A 421 5.55 -7.17 11.42
C LEU A 421 4.56 -8.25 10.93
N HIS A 422 3.53 -8.53 11.72
CA HIS A 422 2.41 -9.38 11.33
C HIS A 422 1.25 -8.54 10.85
N ILE A 423 0.76 -8.79 9.64
CA ILE A 423 -0.37 -8.07 9.06
C ILE A 423 -1.59 -9.00 9.01
N ILE A 424 -2.69 -8.55 9.62
CA ILE A 424 -3.98 -9.24 9.62
C ILE A 424 -4.99 -8.37 8.89
N ILE A 425 -5.59 -8.90 7.83
CA ILE A 425 -6.58 -8.19 7.01
C ILE A 425 -7.94 -8.84 7.25
N PHE A 426 -8.89 -8.06 7.77
CA PHE A 426 -10.29 -8.45 7.90
C PHE A 426 -11.11 -7.79 6.79
N ASP A 427 -11.66 -8.61 5.89
CA ASP A 427 -12.70 -8.16 4.95
C ASP A 427 -14.09 -8.27 5.61
N GLU A 428 -15.03 -7.42 5.21
CA GLU A 428 -16.40 -7.38 5.75
C GLU A 428 -16.45 -7.39 7.30
N LEU A 429 -15.68 -6.48 7.91
CA LEU A 429 -15.55 -6.40 9.38
C LEU A 429 -16.90 -6.21 10.09
N ASP A 430 -17.89 -5.58 9.43
CA ASP A 430 -19.25 -5.39 9.92
C ASP A 430 -20.06 -6.70 10.10
N ALA A 431 -19.62 -7.82 9.50
CA ALA A 431 -20.22 -9.13 9.74
C ALA A 431 -19.94 -9.64 11.17
N ILE A 432 -18.73 -9.38 11.69
CA ILE A 432 -18.28 -9.85 13.01
C ILE A 432 -18.46 -8.80 14.11
N CYS A 433 -18.25 -7.52 13.79
CA CYS A 433 -18.12 -6.44 14.76
C CYS A 433 -19.34 -5.51 14.80
N LYS A 434 -20.54 -6.08 14.96
CA LYS A 434 -21.78 -5.30 15.05
C LYS A 434 -21.89 -4.54 16.38
N GLN A 435 -22.67 -3.46 16.40
CA GLN A 435 -23.03 -2.76 17.63
C GLN A 435 -23.66 -3.70 18.66
N ARG A 436 -23.09 -3.74 19.86
CA ARG A 436 -23.56 -4.59 20.96
C ARG A 436 -24.99 -4.25 21.35
N GLY A 437 -25.78 -5.26 21.67
CA GLY A 437 -27.15 -5.09 22.17
C GLY A 437 -28.21 -4.70 21.13
N THR A 438 -27.89 -4.64 19.84
CA THR A 438 -28.86 -4.31 18.78
C THR A 438 -29.66 -5.51 18.25
N GLY A 439 -29.39 -6.75 18.69
CA GLY A 439 -30.05 -7.96 18.19
C GLY A 439 -30.77 -8.79 19.26
N ALA A 440 -32.10 -8.87 19.16
CA ALA A 440 -32.93 -9.84 19.90
C ALA A 440 -32.90 -11.27 19.29
N SER A 441 -32.16 -11.50 18.20
CA SER A 441 -32.25 -12.71 17.36
C SER A 441 -30.93 -13.46 17.11
N SER A 442 -29.77 -12.95 17.55
CA SER A 442 -28.49 -13.64 17.41
C SER A 442 -28.00 -14.16 18.76
N THR A 443 -27.45 -15.37 18.79
CA THR A 443 -27.05 -16.19 19.96
C THR A 443 -25.93 -15.60 20.86
N GLY A 444 -25.78 -14.27 20.93
CA GLY A 444 -24.74 -13.59 21.73
C GLY A 444 -23.31 -13.79 21.22
N VAL A 445 -23.09 -14.68 20.23
CA VAL A 445 -21.76 -15.01 19.68
C VAL A 445 -21.06 -13.77 19.10
N HIS A 446 -21.80 -12.85 18.48
CA HIS A 446 -21.21 -11.61 17.96
C HIS A 446 -20.56 -10.78 19.07
N ASP A 447 -21.23 -10.61 20.21
CA ASP A 447 -20.72 -9.80 21.32
C ASP A 447 -19.44 -10.41 21.93
N THR A 448 -19.38 -11.74 22.05
CA THR A 448 -18.20 -12.41 22.59
C THR A 448 -17.00 -12.34 21.64
N VAL A 449 -17.24 -12.46 20.33
CA VAL A 449 -16.25 -12.28 19.27
C VAL A 449 -15.67 -10.85 19.27
N VAL A 450 -16.50 -9.81 19.40
CA VAL A 450 -16.02 -8.42 19.51
C VAL A 450 -15.15 -8.24 20.77
N ASN A 451 -15.58 -8.76 21.92
CA ASN A 451 -14.80 -8.71 23.15
C ASN A 451 -13.44 -9.41 23.02
N GLN A 452 -13.42 -10.57 22.36
CA GLN A 452 -12.20 -11.32 22.12
C GLN A 452 -11.23 -10.54 21.23
N LEU A 453 -11.71 -9.91 20.15
CA LEU A 453 -10.89 -9.08 19.27
C LEU A 453 -10.33 -7.85 20.00
N LEU A 454 -11.16 -7.17 20.79
CA LEU A 454 -10.74 -6.03 21.61
C LEU A 454 -9.66 -6.41 22.63
N SER A 455 -9.84 -7.54 23.30
CA SER A 455 -8.85 -8.06 24.26
C SER A 455 -7.52 -8.39 23.59
N LYS A 456 -7.52 -8.83 22.33
CA LYS A 456 -6.29 -9.12 21.59
C LYS A 456 -5.55 -7.89 21.07
N ILE A 457 -6.27 -6.81 20.72
CA ILE A 457 -5.64 -5.56 20.26
C ILE A 457 -5.15 -4.72 21.45
N ASP A 458 -5.94 -4.64 22.52
CA ASP A 458 -5.79 -3.67 23.62
C ASP A 458 -5.51 -4.30 24.99
N GLY A 459 -5.44 -5.62 25.08
CA GLY A 459 -5.32 -6.34 26.34
C GLY A 459 -4.01 -6.08 27.09
N VAL A 460 -3.88 -6.79 28.22
CA VAL A 460 -2.76 -6.65 29.17
C VAL A 460 -1.42 -6.96 28.51
N GLU A 461 -1.38 -7.93 27.59
CA GLU A 461 -0.21 -8.21 26.74
C GLU A 461 -0.31 -7.36 25.46
N GLN A 462 0.31 -6.19 25.49
CA GLN A 462 0.19 -5.25 24.37
C GLN A 462 1.06 -5.69 23.18
N LEU A 463 0.42 -6.10 22.08
CA LEU A 463 1.12 -6.47 20.84
C LEU A 463 1.52 -5.22 20.06
N ASN A 464 2.83 -5.00 19.88
CA ASN A 464 3.38 -3.85 19.15
C ASN A 464 3.80 -4.20 17.72
N ASN A 465 4.00 -5.48 17.43
CA ASN A 465 4.44 -6.02 16.15
C ASN A 465 3.30 -6.45 15.22
N ILE A 466 2.07 -6.00 15.48
CA ILE A 466 0.90 -6.31 14.67
C ILE A 466 0.36 -5.08 13.93
N LEU A 467 -0.25 -5.31 12.77
CA LEU A 467 -1.07 -4.35 12.06
C LEU A 467 -2.37 -5.02 11.61
N VAL A 468 -3.49 -4.51 12.12
CA VAL A 468 -4.82 -4.97 11.75
C VAL A 468 -5.43 -4.00 10.73
N ILE A 469 -5.77 -4.49 9.55
CA ILE A 469 -6.47 -3.71 8.51
C ILE A 469 -7.90 -4.22 8.43
N GLY A 470 -8.86 -3.41 8.86
CA GLY A 470 -10.28 -3.70 8.72
C GLY A 470 -10.84 -3.05 7.47
N MET A 471 -11.69 -3.75 6.74
CA MET A 471 -12.43 -3.21 5.60
C MET A 471 -13.93 -3.38 5.83
N THR A 472 -14.70 -2.34 5.53
CA THR A 472 -16.16 -2.41 5.61
C THR A 472 -16.83 -1.52 4.57
N ASN A 473 -18.04 -1.88 4.17
CA ASN A 473 -18.91 -0.98 3.40
C ASN A 473 -19.75 -0.08 4.32
N ARG A 474 -19.91 -0.48 5.59
CA ARG A 474 -20.90 0.06 6.54
C ARG A 474 -20.23 0.42 7.87
N PRO A 475 -19.59 1.59 7.96
CA PRO A 475 -18.94 2.02 9.21
C PRO A 475 -19.95 2.27 10.34
N ASP A 476 -21.24 2.51 10.02
CA ASP A 476 -22.31 2.75 10.98
C ASP A 476 -22.72 1.51 11.78
N LEU A 477 -22.49 0.32 11.24
CA LEU A 477 -22.79 -0.94 11.92
C LEU A 477 -21.71 -1.37 12.90
N ILE A 478 -20.51 -0.78 12.80
CA ILE A 478 -19.36 -1.18 13.62
C ILE A 478 -19.51 -0.67 15.04
N ASP A 479 -19.06 -1.47 16.00
CA ASP A 479 -18.95 -1.08 17.41
C ASP A 479 -17.98 0.11 17.61
N ASP A 480 -18.49 1.20 18.20
CA ASP A 480 -17.73 2.40 18.53
C ASP A 480 -16.52 2.12 19.44
N ALA A 481 -16.53 1.02 20.20
CA ALA A 481 -15.40 0.60 21.01
C ALA A 481 -14.16 0.31 20.14
N LEU A 482 -14.32 -0.28 18.96
CA LEU A 482 -13.21 -0.54 18.04
C LEU A 482 -12.68 0.75 17.38
N MET A 483 -13.55 1.76 17.26
CA MET A 483 -13.26 3.04 16.62
C MET A 483 -12.45 4.01 17.49
N ARG A 484 -12.12 3.63 18.73
CA ARG A 484 -11.36 4.48 19.66
C ARG A 484 -9.85 4.48 19.31
N PRO A 485 -9.16 5.62 19.50
CA PRO A 485 -7.70 5.68 19.35
C PRO A 485 -6.98 4.63 20.21
N GLY A 486 -5.92 4.02 19.67
CA GLY A 486 -5.22 2.86 20.26
C GLY A 486 -5.60 1.51 19.64
N ARG A 487 -6.78 1.42 19.00
CA ARG A 487 -7.27 0.27 18.23
C ARG A 487 -7.22 0.59 16.73
N PHE A 488 -8.36 0.90 16.12
CA PHE A 488 -8.44 1.46 14.77
C PHE A 488 -8.29 2.98 14.83
N GLU A 489 -7.03 3.41 14.94
CA GLU A 489 -6.68 4.83 15.01
C GLU A 489 -6.86 5.53 13.67
N VAL A 490 -6.37 4.92 12.60
CA VAL A 490 -6.47 5.50 11.25
C VAL A 490 -7.77 5.02 10.61
N LYS A 491 -8.70 5.95 10.42
CA LYS A 491 -9.98 5.71 9.76
C LYS A 491 -9.98 6.47 8.44
N MET A 492 -10.12 5.74 7.33
CA MET A 492 -10.09 6.32 6.01
C MET A 492 -11.34 5.95 5.21
N GLU A 493 -12.01 6.98 4.71
CA GLU A 493 -13.09 6.84 3.74
C GLU A 493 -12.48 6.77 2.34
N ILE A 494 -12.70 5.67 1.64
CA ILE A 494 -12.38 5.49 0.22
C ILE A 494 -13.62 5.83 -0.58
N GLY A 495 -13.61 7.00 -1.22
CA GLY A 495 -14.70 7.49 -2.06
C GLY A 495 -14.72 6.90 -3.47
N LEU A 496 -15.68 7.36 -4.27
CA LEU A 496 -15.71 7.11 -5.71
C LEU A 496 -14.54 7.84 -6.41
N PRO A 497 -13.97 7.27 -7.48
CA PRO A 497 -12.85 7.89 -8.18
C PRO A 497 -13.26 9.16 -8.94
N ASP A 498 -12.43 10.20 -8.80
CA ASP A 498 -12.49 11.41 -9.63
C ASP A 498 -12.25 11.09 -11.11
N GLU A 499 -12.56 12.02 -12.03
CA GLU A 499 -12.32 11.85 -13.47
C GLU A 499 -10.87 11.45 -13.81
N LYS A 500 -9.89 12.09 -13.15
CA LYS A 500 -8.48 11.72 -13.28
C LYS A 500 -8.20 10.32 -12.74
N GLY A 501 -8.85 9.95 -11.65
CA GLY A 501 -8.75 8.61 -11.06
C GLY A 501 -9.33 7.53 -11.97
N ARG A 502 -10.49 7.80 -12.60
CA ARG A 502 -11.10 6.90 -13.59
C ARG A 502 -10.20 6.71 -14.80
N PHE A 503 -9.58 7.78 -15.29
CA PHE A 503 -8.58 7.71 -16.35
C PHE A 503 -7.41 6.80 -15.95
N GLN A 504 -6.86 6.97 -14.74
CA GLN A 504 -5.78 6.11 -14.23
C GLN A 504 -6.21 4.64 -14.13
N ILE A 505 -7.41 4.35 -13.60
CA ILE A 505 -7.95 3.00 -13.49
C ILE A 505 -8.12 2.35 -14.87
N LEU A 506 -8.78 3.03 -15.80
CA LEU A 506 -8.95 2.56 -17.17
C LEU A 506 -7.60 2.35 -17.86
N ASN A 507 -6.63 3.25 -17.63
CA ASN A 507 -5.29 3.08 -18.15
C ASN A 507 -4.62 1.80 -17.60
N ILE A 508 -4.73 1.54 -16.29
CA ILE A 508 -4.17 0.33 -15.66
C ILE A 508 -4.76 -0.95 -16.29
N HIS A 509 -6.07 -1.02 -16.47
CA HIS A 509 -6.72 -2.21 -17.04
C HIS A 509 -6.43 -2.36 -18.55
N THR A 510 -6.18 -1.27 -19.27
CA THR A 510 -5.88 -1.29 -20.71
C THR A 510 -4.39 -1.47 -21.04
N ILE A 511 -3.46 -1.27 -20.10
CA ILE A 511 -2.01 -1.48 -20.33
C ILE A 511 -1.72 -2.86 -20.90
N LYS A 512 -2.33 -3.92 -20.34
CA LYS A 512 -2.12 -5.28 -20.84
C LYS A 512 -2.59 -5.43 -22.30
N MET A 513 -3.75 -4.88 -22.64
CA MET A 513 -4.30 -4.94 -23.99
C MET A 513 -3.44 -4.13 -24.98
N ARG A 514 -2.93 -2.98 -24.55
CA ARG A 514 -2.02 -2.13 -25.33
C ARG A 514 -0.68 -2.79 -25.59
N ASN A 515 -0.09 -3.42 -24.58
CA ASN A 515 1.19 -4.13 -24.73
C ASN A 515 1.12 -5.25 -25.76
N PHE A 516 -0.05 -5.89 -25.92
CA PHE A 516 -0.30 -6.92 -26.93
C PHE A 516 -0.94 -6.38 -28.23
N ASN A 517 -1.07 -5.06 -28.40
CA ASN A 517 -1.70 -4.41 -29.56
C ASN A 517 -3.15 -4.88 -29.87
N LEU A 518 -3.90 -5.28 -28.83
CA LEU A 518 -5.30 -5.73 -28.92
C LEU A 518 -6.31 -4.58 -28.72
N LEU A 519 -5.83 -3.36 -28.50
CA LEU A 519 -6.64 -2.16 -28.41
C LEU A 519 -6.51 -1.37 -29.71
N ALA A 520 -7.63 -1.06 -30.36
CA ALA A 520 -7.60 -0.22 -31.56
C ALA A 520 -7.25 1.24 -31.21
N GLY A 521 -6.64 1.95 -32.17
CA GLY A 521 -6.21 3.34 -31.98
C GLY A 521 -7.36 4.36 -31.95
N ASP A 522 -8.60 3.91 -32.16
CA ASP A 522 -9.83 4.71 -32.09
C ASP A 522 -10.33 4.92 -30.66
N VAL A 523 -9.81 4.17 -29.69
CA VAL A 523 -10.24 4.24 -28.28
C VAL A 523 -9.48 5.34 -27.53
N ASP A 524 -10.17 6.44 -27.21
CA ASP A 524 -9.66 7.43 -26.26
C ASP A 524 -10.15 7.15 -24.83
N ILE A 525 -9.20 6.89 -23.93
CA ILE A 525 -9.50 6.64 -22.51
C ILE A 525 -9.99 7.93 -21.82
N LYS A 526 -9.60 9.11 -22.30
CA LYS A 526 -10.06 10.38 -21.71
C LYS A 526 -11.55 10.58 -21.97
N GLU A 527 -11.99 10.31 -23.19
CA GLU A 527 -13.40 10.31 -23.56
C GLU A 527 -14.20 9.35 -22.67
N LEU A 528 -13.75 8.09 -22.54
CA LEU A 528 -14.39 7.10 -21.67
C LEU A 528 -14.46 7.53 -20.20
N ALA A 529 -13.42 8.19 -19.68
CA ALA A 529 -13.40 8.68 -18.30
C ALA A 529 -14.40 9.82 -18.04
N ALA A 530 -14.66 10.65 -19.06
CA ALA A 530 -15.63 11.74 -19.01
C ALA A 530 -17.08 11.23 -19.05
N GLU A 531 -17.34 10.18 -19.84
CA GLU A 531 -18.67 9.57 -19.97
C GLU A 531 -19.03 8.66 -18.78
N THR A 532 -18.06 7.96 -18.19
CA THR A 532 -18.25 7.05 -17.04
C THR A 532 -18.40 7.77 -15.70
N LYS A 533 -19.33 8.73 -15.59
CA LYS A 533 -19.56 9.49 -14.35
C LYS A 533 -20.02 8.56 -13.22
N ASN A 534 -19.41 8.70 -12.04
CA ASN A 534 -19.63 7.91 -10.82
C ASN A 534 -19.37 6.39 -10.90
N TYR A 535 -18.73 5.90 -11.97
CA TYR A 535 -18.36 4.48 -12.00
C TYR A 535 -17.31 4.21 -10.91
N SER A 536 -17.56 3.16 -10.14
CA SER A 536 -16.60 2.59 -9.20
C SER A 536 -15.48 1.85 -9.93
N GLY A 537 -14.37 1.57 -9.23
CA GLY A 537 -13.25 0.85 -9.84
C GLY A 537 -13.65 -0.53 -10.39
N ALA A 538 -14.53 -1.24 -9.67
CA ALA A 538 -15.05 -2.54 -10.12
C ALA A 538 -15.98 -2.42 -11.34
N GLU A 539 -16.76 -1.33 -11.45
CA GLU A 539 -17.61 -1.09 -12.63
C GLU A 539 -16.78 -0.69 -13.86
N LEU A 540 -15.70 0.08 -13.67
CA LEU A 540 -14.75 0.39 -14.74
C LEU A 540 -14.00 -0.85 -15.23
N GLU A 541 -13.59 -1.72 -14.31
CA GLU A 541 -13.03 -3.04 -14.67
C GLU A 541 -14.08 -3.87 -15.41
N GLY A 542 -15.32 -3.87 -14.93
CA GLY A 542 -16.46 -4.46 -15.59
C GLY A 542 -16.61 -3.95 -17.03
N LEU A 543 -16.50 -2.63 -17.24
CA LEU A 543 -16.67 -2.01 -18.56
C LEU A 543 -15.64 -2.51 -19.55
N VAL A 544 -14.37 -2.57 -19.13
CA VAL A 544 -13.30 -3.14 -19.96
C VAL A 544 -13.55 -4.61 -20.25
N ARG A 545 -14.03 -5.39 -19.26
CA ARG A 545 -14.34 -6.82 -19.43
C ARG A 545 -15.54 -7.06 -20.35
N ALA A 546 -16.58 -6.25 -20.26
CA ALA A 546 -17.74 -6.33 -21.15
C ALA A 546 -17.35 -5.95 -22.58
N ALA A 547 -16.60 -4.87 -22.78
CA ALA A 547 -16.10 -4.50 -24.10
C ALA A 547 -15.23 -5.61 -24.72
N GLN A 548 -14.38 -6.27 -23.92
CA GLN A 548 -13.62 -7.45 -24.35
C GLN A 548 -14.56 -8.60 -24.75
N SER A 549 -15.60 -8.89 -23.96
CA SER A 549 -16.57 -9.94 -24.27
C SER A 549 -17.37 -9.64 -25.54
N THR A 550 -17.77 -8.39 -25.76
CA THR A 550 -18.48 -7.93 -26.97
C THR A 550 -17.59 -8.05 -28.20
N ALA A 551 -16.32 -7.65 -28.08
CA ALA A 551 -15.32 -7.83 -29.13
C ALA A 551 -15.11 -9.31 -29.46
N MET A 552 -14.98 -10.18 -28.44
CA MET A 552 -14.87 -11.63 -28.66
C MET A 552 -16.12 -12.21 -29.35
N ASN A 553 -17.31 -11.84 -28.89
CA ASN A 553 -18.58 -12.29 -29.46
C ASN A 553 -18.76 -11.89 -30.93
N ARG A 554 -18.23 -10.73 -31.36
CA ARG A 554 -18.27 -10.31 -32.76
C ARG A 554 -17.56 -11.29 -33.70
N HIS A 555 -16.51 -11.94 -33.24
CA HIS A 555 -15.70 -12.86 -34.04
C HIS A 555 -16.18 -14.33 -33.92
N ILE A 556 -17.05 -14.63 -32.96
CA ILE A 556 -17.73 -15.92 -32.83
C ILE A 556 -19.00 -15.87 -33.68
N LYS A 557 -19.04 -16.56 -34.82
CA LYS A 557 -20.28 -16.71 -35.59
C LYS A 557 -21.26 -17.55 -34.78
N ALA A 558 -22.38 -16.97 -34.39
CA ALA A 558 -23.51 -17.69 -33.82
C ALA A 558 -24.25 -18.47 -34.92
N THR A 559 -23.59 -19.48 -35.48
CA THR A 559 -24.26 -20.57 -36.21
C THR A 559 -24.31 -21.78 -35.27
N THR A 560 -25.21 -22.74 -35.53
CA THR A 560 -25.55 -23.90 -34.67
C THR A 560 -24.35 -24.75 -34.22
N THR A 561 -23.16 -24.54 -34.78
CA THR A 561 -21.86 -25.06 -34.34
C THR A 561 -20.90 -23.88 -34.08
N VAL A 562 -20.28 -23.86 -32.88
CA VAL A 562 -19.26 -22.86 -32.53
C VAL A 562 -17.97 -23.18 -33.30
N GLU A 563 -17.86 -22.67 -34.52
CA GLU A 563 -16.62 -22.69 -35.28
C GLU A 563 -15.83 -21.41 -34.98
N VAL A 564 -14.66 -21.58 -34.37
CA VAL A 564 -13.72 -20.49 -34.11
C VAL A 564 -12.85 -20.31 -35.35
N ASP A 565 -13.13 -19.26 -36.13
CA ASP A 565 -12.27 -18.84 -37.24
C ASP A 565 -10.91 -18.33 -36.68
N MET A 566 -9.90 -19.19 -36.60
CA MET A 566 -8.57 -18.86 -36.04
C MET A 566 -7.90 -17.65 -36.72
N GLU A 567 -8.09 -17.47 -38.03
CA GLU A 567 -7.56 -16.32 -38.78
C GLU A 567 -8.22 -14.97 -38.40
N ARG A 568 -9.46 -15.00 -37.91
CA ARG A 568 -10.18 -13.80 -37.46
C ARG A 568 -9.87 -13.47 -36.01
N ALA A 569 -9.47 -14.47 -35.21
CA ALA A 569 -9.06 -14.27 -33.83
C ALA A 569 -7.73 -13.51 -33.72
N GLU A 570 -6.80 -13.70 -34.66
CA GLU A 570 -5.51 -12.97 -34.69
C GLU A 570 -5.66 -11.47 -35.01
N LYS A 571 -6.77 -11.06 -35.64
CA LYS A 571 -7.10 -9.65 -35.92
C LYS A 571 -8.03 -9.03 -34.88
N LEU A 572 -8.26 -9.70 -33.76
CA LEU A 572 -9.17 -9.21 -32.73
C LEU A 572 -8.60 -7.93 -32.11
N GLN A 573 -9.33 -6.83 -32.29
CA GLN A 573 -9.06 -5.56 -31.62
C GLN A 573 -10.34 -5.05 -30.99
N VAL A 574 -10.23 -4.56 -29.75
CA VAL A 574 -11.34 -3.89 -29.07
C VAL A 574 -11.44 -2.46 -29.60
N THR A 575 -12.61 -2.14 -30.14
CA THR A 575 -12.91 -0.87 -30.82
C THR A 575 -13.71 0.07 -29.93
N ARG A 576 -13.78 1.37 -30.28
CA ARG A 576 -14.61 2.36 -29.57
C ARG A 576 -16.08 1.93 -29.50
N ALA A 577 -16.59 1.31 -30.56
CA ALA A 577 -17.96 0.83 -30.63
C ALA A 577 -18.27 -0.25 -29.57
N ASP A 578 -17.29 -1.08 -29.18
CA ASP A 578 -17.48 -2.09 -28.14
C ASP A 578 -17.66 -1.44 -26.76
N PHE A 579 -16.86 -0.42 -26.46
CA PHE A 579 -16.97 0.33 -25.22
C PHE A 579 -18.29 1.07 -25.11
N MET A 580 -18.72 1.77 -26.17
CA MET A 580 -20.00 2.46 -26.20
C MET A 580 -21.19 1.49 -26.14
N GLY A 581 -21.09 0.34 -26.82
CA GLY A 581 -22.10 -0.71 -26.76
C GLY A 581 -22.28 -1.27 -25.35
N SER A 582 -21.17 -1.56 -24.66
CA SER A 582 -21.22 -2.08 -23.30
C SER A 582 -21.62 -1.03 -22.25
N LEU A 583 -21.30 0.24 -22.46
CA LEU A 583 -21.75 1.33 -21.59
C LEU A 583 -23.28 1.49 -21.60
N ASN A 584 -23.89 1.38 -22.78
CA ASN A 584 -25.33 1.57 -22.94
C ASN A 584 -26.16 0.35 -22.50
N ASN A 585 -25.66 -0.87 -22.73
CA ASN A 585 -26.47 -2.09 -22.58
C ASN A 585 -26.06 -2.96 -21.38
N ASP A 586 -24.77 -3.13 -21.12
CA ASP A 586 -24.29 -4.19 -20.23
C ASP A 586 -24.08 -3.70 -18.79
N ILE A 587 -23.51 -2.49 -18.62
CA ILE A 587 -23.03 -2.02 -17.32
C ILE A 587 -23.64 -0.68 -16.98
N LYS A 588 -24.63 -0.75 -16.09
CA LYS A 588 -25.24 0.40 -15.44
C LYS A 588 -24.49 0.69 -14.13
N PRO A 589 -24.25 1.96 -13.79
CA PRO A 589 -23.66 2.30 -12.52
C PRO A 589 -24.63 1.95 -11.38
N ALA A 590 -24.15 1.25 -10.36
CA ALA A 590 -24.92 1.00 -9.14
C ALA A 590 -25.14 2.30 -8.35
N PHE A 591 -24.19 3.25 -8.45
CA PHE A 591 -24.29 4.59 -7.86
C PHE A 591 -24.50 5.65 -8.95
N GLY A 592 -25.75 6.09 -9.13
CA GLY A 592 -26.03 7.26 -9.97
C GLY A 592 -27.30 7.14 -10.80
N THR A 593 -27.33 7.95 -11.87
CA THR A 593 -28.44 8.11 -12.79
C THR A 593 -28.74 6.82 -13.55
N ASN A 594 -29.77 6.09 -13.13
CA ASN A 594 -30.46 5.18 -14.03
C ASN A 594 -31.12 6.03 -15.12
N GLN A 595 -30.47 6.17 -16.26
CA GLN A 595 -31.00 6.93 -17.41
C GLN A 595 -32.38 6.39 -17.85
N GLU A 596 -32.61 5.09 -17.67
CA GLU A 596 -33.92 4.45 -17.87
C GLU A 596 -35.00 4.98 -16.92
N ASP A 597 -34.68 5.20 -15.64
CA ASP A 597 -35.64 5.76 -14.69
C ASP A 597 -36.11 7.13 -15.19
N TYR A 598 -35.21 8.00 -15.65
CA TYR A 598 -35.59 9.34 -16.16
C TYR A 598 -36.43 9.28 -17.43
N SER A 599 -36.08 8.39 -18.37
CA SER A 599 -36.87 8.21 -19.60
C SER A 599 -38.32 7.83 -19.30
N SER A 600 -38.58 7.13 -18.18
CA SER A 600 -39.94 6.80 -17.75
C SER A 600 -40.75 8.02 -17.27
N TYR A 601 -40.09 9.04 -16.71
CA TYR A 601 -40.75 10.30 -16.29
C TYR A 601 -40.92 11.29 -17.45
N ILE A 602 -40.05 11.23 -18.46
CA ILE A 602 -40.08 12.08 -19.65
C ILE A 602 -40.52 11.25 -20.86
N MET A 603 -41.78 10.78 -20.86
CA MET A 603 -42.29 9.89 -21.93
C MET A 603 -42.35 10.58 -23.31
N ASN A 604 -42.79 11.84 -23.36
CA ASN A 604 -43.06 12.56 -24.61
C ASN A 604 -42.10 13.75 -24.84
N GLY A 605 -40.94 13.74 -24.17
CA GLY A 605 -40.06 14.92 -24.14
C GLY A 605 -40.68 16.11 -23.40
N ILE A 606 -39.99 17.26 -23.48
CA ILE A 606 -40.50 18.54 -22.97
C ILE A 606 -40.97 19.39 -24.14
N ILE A 607 -42.24 19.75 -24.13
CA ILE A 607 -42.88 20.56 -25.17
C ILE A 607 -42.82 22.03 -24.72
N LYS A 608 -42.14 22.86 -25.51
CA LYS A 608 -42.03 24.30 -25.27
C LYS A 608 -43.24 25.04 -25.87
N TRP A 609 -44.42 24.82 -25.28
CA TRP A 609 -45.69 25.38 -25.76
C TRP A 609 -45.87 26.89 -25.48
N GLY A 610 -44.92 27.54 -24.80
CA GLY A 610 -44.93 28.98 -24.60
C GLY A 610 -43.80 29.46 -23.69
N ASP A 611 -43.72 30.77 -23.53
CA ASP A 611 -42.71 31.44 -22.69
C ASP A 611 -42.62 30.91 -21.25
N PRO A 612 -43.72 30.53 -20.56
CA PRO A 612 -43.62 30.02 -19.19
C PRO A 612 -42.72 28.80 -19.03
N VAL A 613 -42.69 27.90 -20.02
CA VAL A 613 -41.82 26.71 -19.97
C VAL A 613 -40.36 27.11 -20.12
N THR A 614 -40.07 28.04 -21.02
CA THR A 614 -38.72 28.57 -21.22
C THR A 614 -38.22 29.27 -19.96
N HIS A 615 -39.04 30.15 -19.36
CA HIS A 615 -38.70 30.81 -18.10
C HIS A 615 -38.42 29.84 -16.96
N VAL A 616 -39.21 28.78 -16.80
CA VAL A 616 -38.99 27.76 -15.76
C VAL A 616 -37.65 27.03 -15.97
N LEU A 617 -37.29 26.73 -17.23
CA LEU A 617 -36.02 26.08 -17.54
C LEU A 617 -34.83 27.03 -17.36
N ASP A 618 -34.98 28.30 -17.75
CA ASP A 618 -33.96 29.33 -17.57
C ASP A 618 -33.70 29.60 -16.08
N ASP A 619 -34.76 29.73 -15.27
CA ASP A 619 -34.67 29.85 -13.81
C ASP A 619 -34.01 28.60 -13.18
N GLY A 620 -34.36 27.41 -13.69
CA GLY A 620 -33.73 26.15 -13.31
C GLY A 620 -32.22 26.15 -13.56
N GLU A 621 -31.79 26.58 -14.75
CA GLU A 621 -30.37 26.69 -15.12
C GLU A 621 -29.63 27.71 -14.24
N LEU A 622 -30.25 28.86 -13.93
CA LEU A 622 -29.67 29.84 -13.01
C LEU A 622 -29.43 29.25 -11.60
N LEU A 623 -30.34 28.41 -11.11
CA LEU A 623 -30.21 27.74 -9.80
C LEU A 623 -29.16 26.63 -9.81
N VAL A 624 -29.04 25.91 -10.93
CA VAL A 624 -27.95 24.96 -11.16
C VAL A 624 -26.60 25.68 -11.13
N GLN A 625 -26.47 26.81 -11.83
CA GLN A 625 -25.25 27.63 -11.83
C GLN A 625 -24.95 28.21 -10.46
N GLN A 626 -25.96 28.65 -9.71
CA GLN A 626 -25.79 29.10 -8.33
C GLN A 626 -25.20 27.98 -7.47
N THR A 627 -25.73 26.76 -7.59
CA THR A 627 -25.22 25.61 -6.84
C THR A 627 -23.79 25.27 -7.25
N LYS A 628 -23.44 25.38 -8.54
CA LYS A 628 -22.10 25.05 -9.04
C LYS A 628 -21.04 26.07 -8.62
N ASN A 629 -21.36 27.36 -8.71
CA ASN A 629 -20.39 28.46 -8.56
C ASN A 629 -20.30 29.01 -7.13
N SER A 630 -21.38 28.94 -6.34
CA SER A 630 -21.39 29.51 -4.98
C SER A 630 -20.76 28.56 -3.98
N ASP A 631 -19.87 29.09 -3.12
CA ASP A 631 -19.36 28.38 -1.95
C ASP A 631 -20.07 28.81 -0.65
N ARG A 632 -20.81 29.94 -0.69
CA ARG A 632 -21.58 30.46 0.46
C ARG A 632 -22.89 29.70 0.65
N THR A 633 -23.50 29.26 -0.44
CA THR A 633 -24.77 28.53 -0.46
C THR A 633 -24.53 27.14 -1.04
N PRO A 634 -23.94 26.20 -0.27
CA PRO A 634 -23.68 24.84 -0.74
C PRO A 634 -24.96 24.00 -0.88
N LEU A 635 -26.08 24.48 -0.32
CA LEU A 635 -27.39 23.88 -0.40
C LEU A 635 -28.35 24.88 -1.05
N VAL A 636 -29.03 24.46 -2.11
CA VAL A 636 -30.11 25.22 -2.74
C VAL A 636 -31.32 24.31 -2.83
N ALA A 637 -32.43 24.74 -2.22
CA ALA A 637 -33.69 24.00 -2.26
C ALA A 637 -34.73 24.80 -3.06
N VAL A 638 -35.27 24.17 -4.09
CA VAL A 638 -36.20 24.77 -5.06
C VAL A 638 -37.51 23.99 -4.99
N LEU A 639 -38.64 24.69 -4.95
CA LEU A 639 -39.96 24.07 -5.03
C LEU A 639 -40.64 24.45 -6.35
N LEU A 640 -40.99 23.46 -7.16
CA LEU A 640 -41.85 23.60 -8.33
C LEU A 640 -43.30 23.41 -7.91
N GLU A 641 -44.05 24.50 -7.91
CA GLU A 641 -45.48 24.50 -7.60
C GLU A 641 -46.32 24.72 -8.85
N GLY A 642 -47.55 24.22 -8.86
CA GLY A 642 -48.48 24.47 -9.95
C GLY A 642 -49.66 23.50 -9.92
N PRO A 643 -50.66 23.68 -10.79
CA PRO A 643 -51.83 22.80 -10.84
C PRO A 643 -51.47 21.34 -11.12
N SER A 644 -52.33 20.40 -10.74
CA SER A 644 -52.13 18.99 -11.09
C SER A 644 -52.05 18.81 -12.61
N HIS A 645 -51.28 17.83 -13.07
CA HIS A 645 -51.13 17.51 -14.50
C HIS A 645 -50.40 18.57 -15.38
N SER A 646 -49.75 19.57 -14.79
CA SER A 646 -48.98 20.59 -15.53
C SER A 646 -47.58 20.12 -15.99
N GLY A 647 -47.12 18.94 -15.58
CA GLY A 647 -45.83 18.39 -16.00
C GLY A 647 -44.64 18.76 -15.10
N LYS A 648 -44.89 19.17 -13.85
CA LYS A 648 -43.84 19.57 -12.88
C LYS A 648 -42.74 18.52 -12.71
N THR A 649 -43.09 17.26 -12.51
CA THR A 649 -42.13 16.15 -12.38
C THR A 649 -41.23 16.02 -13.61
N ALA A 650 -41.78 16.17 -14.82
CA ALA A 650 -41.03 16.11 -16.05
C ALA A 650 -40.07 17.30 -16.19
N LEU A 651 -40.52 18.51 -15.82
CA LEU A 651 -39.66 19.70 -15.79
C LEU A 651 -38.54 19.57 -14.74
N ALA A 652 -38.85 19.06 -13.54
CA ALA A 652 -37.87 18.80 -12.50
C ALA A 652 -36.80 17.80 -12.95
N ALA A 653 -37.23 16.70 -13.58
CA ALA A 653 -36.34 15.71 -14.17
C ALA A 653 -35.49 16.32 -15.30
N LYS A 654 -36.05 17.22 -16.11
CA LYS A 654 -35.32 17.88 -17.18
C LYS A 654 -34.26 18.86 -16.67
N ILE A 655 -34.60 19.70 -15.70
CA ILE A 655 -33.64 20.60 -15.03
C ILE A 655 -32.51 19.78 -14.40
N ALA A 656 -32.84 18.65 -13.79
CA ALA A 656 -31.86 17.75 -13.20
C ALA A 656 -30.94 17.13 -14.28
N GLU A 657 -31.48 16.67 -15.42
CA GLU A 657 -30.70 16.16 -16.56
C GLU A 657 -29.76 17.23 -17.14
N ASP A 658 -30.29 18.43 -17.40
CA ASP A 658 -29.55 19.55 -18.01
C ASP A 658 -28.44 20.07 -17.07
N SER A 659 -28.58 19.86 -15.75
CA SER A 659 -27.52 20.19 -14.78
C SER A 659 -26.20 19.44 -15.00
N GLN A 660 -26.27 18.27 -15.65
CA GLN A 660 -25.16 17.35 -15.86
C GLN A 660 -24.38 17.00 -14.57
N PHE A 661 -25.03 17.13 -13.41
CA PHE A 661 -24.40 16.80 -12.14
C PHE A 661 -24.00 15.33 -12.11
N PRO A 662 -22.86 14.99 -11.48
CA PRO A 662 -22.41 13.61 -11.36
C PRO A 662 -23.47 12.72 -10.74
N PHE A 663 -24.10 13.14 -9.64
CA PHE A 663 -25.12 12.36 -8.96
C PHE A 663 -26.49 13.02 -9.10
N ILE A 664 -27.43 12.31 -9.71
CA ILE A 664 -28.82 12.74 -9.76
C ILE A 664 -29.68 11.55 -9.33
N LYS A 665 -30.55 11.76 -8.35
CA LYS A 665 -31.49 10.73 -7.87
C LYS A 665 -32.88 11.34 -7.70
N LEU A 666 -33.86 10.64 -8.24
CA LEU A 666 -35.27 10.95 -8.06
C LEU A 666 -35.85 10.11 -6.91
N CYS A 667 -36.40 10.80 -5.92
CA CYS A 667 -37.17 10.26 -4.81
C CYS A 667 -38.67 10.35 -5.17
N SER A 668 -39.18 9.34 -5.85
CA SER A 668 -40.62 9.20 -6.14
C SER A 668 -41.31 8.34 -5.08
N PRO A 669 -42.54 8.68 -4.67
CA PRO A 669 -43.37 7.85 -3.79
C PRO A 669 -43.71 6.48 -4.42
N ASP A 670 -43.60 6.32 -5.74
CA ASP A 670 -43.92 5.06 -6.43
C ASP A 670 -42.97 3.93 -6.04
N LYS A 671 -41.72 4.25 -5.67
CA LYS A 671 -40.74 3.29 -5.14
C LYS A 671 -40.97 2.94 -3.66
N MET A 672 -41.87 3.65 -2.98
CA MET A 672 -42.12 3.55 -1.53
C MET A 672 -43.56 3.13 -1.20
N ILE A 673 -44.28 2.53 -2.16
CA ILE A 673 -45.66 2.09 -1.98
C ILE A 673 -45.71 0.97 -0.93
N GLY A 674 -46.60 1.11 0.06
CA GLY A 674 -46.79 0.12 1.13
C GLY A 674 -45.78 0.22 2.29
N ASN A 675 -44.81 1.12 2.21
CA ASN A 675 -43.85 1.34 3.29
C ASN A 675 -44.50 2.03 4.48
N SER A 676 -44.13 1.57 5.69
CA SER A 676 -44.45 2.29 6.93
C SER A 676 -43.77 3.68 6.95
N GLU A 677 -44.26 4.58 7.79
CA GLU A 677 -43.68 5.91 7.97
C GLU A 677 -42.18 5.84 8.33
N ILE A 678 -41.79 4.87 9.15
CA ILE A 678 -40.40 4.63 9.55
C ILE A 678 -39.58 4.16 8.34
N SER A 679 -40.10 3.23 7.56
CA SER A 679 -39.43 2.72 6.36
C SER A 679 -39.27 3.81 5.29
N LYS A 680 -40.27 4.68 5.11
CA LYS A 680 -40.16 5.88 4.26
C LYS A 680 -39.08 6.82 4.77
N CYS A 681 -39.09 7.14 6.07
CA CYS A 681 -38.04 7.96 6.68
C CYS A 681 -36.66 7.33 6.54
N GLN A 682 -36.51 6.00 6.60
CA GLN A 682 -35.24 5.31 6.39
C GLN A 682 -34.75 5.42 4.95
N ALA A 683 -35.65 5.24 3.98
CA ALA A 683 -35.34 5.43 2.55
C ALA A 683 -34.89 6.87 2.24
N ILE A 684 -35.42 7.85 3.00
CA ILE A 684 -35.07 9.27 2.87
C ILE A 684 -33.81 9.63 3.70
N LYS A 685 -33.65 9.13 4.94
CA LYS A 685 -32.72 9.63 5.97
C LYS A 685 -31.56 8.71 6.40
N LYS A 686 -31.70 7.37 6.55
CA LYS A 686 -30.57 6.47 6.97
C LYS A 686 -30.83 4.94 6.95
N ALA A 687 -29.73 4.21 6.66
CA ALA A 687 -29.17 3.02 7.35
C ALA A 687 -29.48 1.56 6.90
N GLY A 688 -29.63 1.34 5.58
CA GLY A 688 -29.40 0.05 4.88
C GLY A 688 -30.63 -0.87 4.71
N PRO A 689 -30.58 -1.91 3.83
CA PRO A 689 -29.62 -2.18 2.76
C PRO A 689 -30.05 -1.51 1.43
N ALA A 690 -29.06 -1.06 0.67
CA ALA A 690 -29.07 -0.74 -0.76
C ALA A 690 -29.42 0.67 -1.32
N ASP A 691 -30.20 1.57 -0.69
CA ASP A 691 -30.44 2.91 -1.31
C ASP A 691 -30.84 4.00 -0.29
N SER A 692 -29.96 4.98 0.02
CA SER A 692 -30.34 6.15 0.83
C SER A 692 -30.10 7.44 0.06
N VAL A 693 -31.16 8.10 -0.39
CA VAL A 693 -31.08 9.17 -1.40
C VAL A 693 -30.20 10.35 -0.94
N PHE A 694 -30.40 10.84 0.29
CA PHE A 694 -29.66 12.01 0.78
C PHE A 694 -28.23 11.69 1.25
N ASP A 695 -28.02 10.57 1.94
CA ASP A 695 -26.68 10.17 2.38
C ASP A 695 -25.77 9.79 1.20
N ASP A 696 -26.33 9.23 0.13
CA ASP A 696 -25.60 8.98 -1.12
C ASP A 696 -25.36 10.29 -1.89
N ALA A 697 -26.32 11.21 -1.88
CA ALA A 697 -26.13 12.56 -2.43
C ALA A 697 -25.01 13.32 -1.71
N TYR A 698 -24.86 13.13 -0.40
CA TYR A 698 -23.78 13.72 0.37
C TYR A 698 -22.43 13.12 0.07
N LYS A 699 -22.29 11.97 -0.63
CA LYS A 699 -20.98 11.41 -1.00
C LYS A 699 -20.40 12.06 -2.26
N SER A 700 -21.26 12.56 -3.15
CA SER A 700 -20.87 13.23 -4.39
C SER A 700 -20.40 14.67 -4.14
N GLN A 701 -19.49 15.17 -4.98
CA GLN A 701 -19.07 16.58 -4.96
C GLN A 701 -20.20 17.52 -5.38
N LEU A 702 -20.96 17.11 -6.38
CA LEU A 702 -22.13 17.80 -6.91
C LEU A 702 -23.27 16.79 -7.02
N SER A 703 -24.40 17.09 -6.37
CA SER A 703 -25.57 16.22 -6.38
C SER A 703 -26.86 17.01 -6.59
N CYS A 704 -27.79 16.41 -7.33
CA CYS A 704 -29.16 16.88 -7.48
C CYS A 704 -30.12 15.80 -6.96
N VAL A 705 -30.99 16.16 -6.02
CA VAL A 705 -32.03 15.29 -5.51
C VAL A 705 -33.38 15.87 -5.88
N VAL A 706 -34.16 15.12 -6.64
CA VAL A 706 -35.53 15.52 -6.98
C VAL A 706 -36.48 14.78 -6.04
N VAL A 707 -37.28 15.49 -5.26
CA VAL A 707 -38.32 14.95 -4.39
C VAL A 707 -39.65 15.18 -5.07
N ASP A 708 -40.25 14.10 -5.58
CA ASP A 708 -41.46 14.17 -6.37
C ASP A 708 -42.73 14.02 -5.52
N ASP A 709 -43.77 14.77 -5.88
CA ASP A 709 -45.10 14.79 -5.27
C ASP A 709 -45.05 14.73 -3.73
N ILE A 710 -44.54 15.80 -3.11
CA ILE A 710 -44.33 15.88 -1.65
C ILE A 710 -45.61 15.53 -0.88
N GLU A 711 -46.77 15.99 -1.32
CA GLU A 711 -48.05 15.65 -0.70
C GLU A 711 -48.34 14.14 -0.66
N ARG A 712 -47.91 13.38 -1.68
CA ARG A 712 -48.11 11.94 -1.77
C ARG A 712 -47.07 11.19 -0.93
N LEU A 713 -45.84 11.72 -0.82
CA LEU A 713 -44.82 11.19 0.08
C LEU A 713 -45.26 11.31 1.55
N LEU A 714 -45.94 12.41 1.91
CA LEU A 714 -46.50 12.68 3.23
C LEU A 714 -47.82 11.95 3.52
N ASP A 715 -48.35 11.16 2.57
CA ASP A 715 -49.68 10.53 2.64
C ASP A 715 -50.79 11.53 2.99
N TYR A 716 -50.70 12.76 2.46
CA TYR A 716 -51.66 13.81 2.79
C TYR A 716 -53.05 13.52 2.22
N VAL A 717 -54.06 13.62 3.09
CA VAL A 717 -55.47 13.50 2.72
C VAL A 717 -56.25 14.75 3.17
N PRO A 718 -57.02 15.40 2.28
CA PRO A 718 -57.74 16.63 2.61
C PRO A 718 -58.94 16.43 3.57
N ILE A 719 -59.51 15.22 3.62
CA ILE A 719 -60.66 14.90 4.48
C ILE A 719 -60.16 14.62 5.90
N GLY A 720 -60.24 15.65 6.75
CA GLY A 720 -59.67 15.65 8.11
C GLY A 720 -58.16 15.55 8.00
N PRO A 721 -57.42 16.68 7.90
CA PRO A 721 -56.05 16.74 7.42
C PRO A 721 -55.16 15.73 8.15
N ARG A 722 -54.96 14.59 7.51
CA ARG A 722 -54.11 13.50 7.99
C ARG A 722 -52.90 13.44 7.09
N PHE A 723 -51.73 13.37 7.71
CA PHE A 723 -50.44 13.27 7.04
C PHE A 723 -49.44 12.61 7.99
N SER A 724 -48.37 12.07 7.43
CA SER A 724 -47.28 11.49 8.20
C SER A 724 -46.37 12.58 8.75
N ASN A 725 -46.56 12.94 10.02
CA ASN A 725 -45.73 13.95 10.69
C ASN A 725 -44.26 13.50 10.81
N LEU A 726 -44.00 12.20 10.95
CA LEU A 726 -42.63 11.68 11.03
C LEU A 726 -41.84 11.98 9.76
N VAL A 727 -42.45 11.75 8.59
CA VAL A 727 -41.85 12.03 7.28
C VAL A 727 -41.69 13.54 7.08
N LEU A 728 -42.69 14.34 7.46
CA LEU A 728 -42.63 15.81 7.42
C LEU A 728 -41.42 16.36 8.17
N GLN A 729 -41.26 15.98 9.45
CA GLN A 729 -40.16 16.44 10.28
C GLN A 729 -38.80 15.97 9.76
N ALA A 730 -38.72 14.74 9.25
CA ALA A 730 -37.49 14.24 8.63
C ALA A 730 -37.09 15.08 7.41
N LEU A 731 -38.06 15.42 6.55
CA LEU A 731 -37.84 16.18 5.32
C LEU A 731 -37.45 17.64 5.62
N LEU A 732 -38.12 18.30 6.58
CA LEU A 732 -37.76 19.65 7.04
C LEU A 732 -36.32 19.74 7.54
N VAL A 733 -35.87 18.73 8.29
CA VAL A 733 -34.48 18.66 8.76
C VAL A 733 -33.51 18.48 7.59
N LEU A 734 -33.86 17.67 6.59
CA LEU A 734 -33.00 17.41 5.44
C LEU A 734 -32.89 18.62 4.49
N LEU A 735 -33.98 19.37 4.29
CA LEU A 735 -33.97 20.61 3.50
C LEU A 735 -33.09 21.70 4.12
N LYS A 736 -32.86 21.67 5.44
CA LYS A 736 -32.03 22.64 6.16
C LYS A 736 -30.62 22.13 6.47
N LYS A 737 -30.34 20.84 6.27
CA LYS A 737 -29.05 20.22 6.64
C LYS A 737 -28.00 20.55 5.56
N PRO A 738 -26.96 21.34 5.86
CA PRO A 738 -25.92 21.62 4.88
C PRO A 738 -25.08 20.36 4.60
N PRO A 739 -24.62 20.16 3.35
CA PRO A 739 -23.70 19.07 3.03
C PRO A 739 -22.33 19.29 3.68
N PRO A 740 -21.50 18.23 3.81
CA PRO A 740 -20.12 18.33 4.28
C PRO A 740 -19.28 19.31 3.42
N LYS A 741 -18.20 19.84 3.99
CA LYS A 741 -17.34 20.84 3.33
C LYS A 741 -16.88 20.37 1.94
N GLY A 742 -16.99 21.24 0.95
CA GLY A 742 -16.56 20.97 -0.43
C GLY A 742 -17.55 20.18 -1.28
N ARG A 743 -18.74 19.84 -0.74
CA ARG A 743 -19.82 19.18 -1.47
C ARG A 743 -21.01 20.12 -1.62
N LYS A 744 -21.71 20.07 -2.75
CA LYS A 744 -22.85 20.96 -3.05
C LYS A 744 -24.06 20.13 -3.47
N LEU A 745 -25.24 20.55 -3.00
CA LEU A 745 -26.50 19.83 -3.14
C LEU A 745 -27.59 20.76 -3.66
N LEU A 746 -28.22 20.36 -4.77
CA LEU A 746 -29.46 20.95 -5.28
C LEU A 746 -30.62 20.04 -4.93
N ILE A 747 -31.67 20.57 -4.30
CA ILE A 747 -32.90 19.84 -4.01
C ILE A 747 -34.02 20.46 -4.83
N ILE A 748 -34.76 19.66 -5.59
CA ILE A 748 -35.94 20.11 -6.35
C ILE A 748 -37.15 19.36 -5.81
N GLY A 749 -38.05 20.05 -5.13
CA GLY A 749 -39.34 19.53 -4.69
C GLY A 749 -40.41 19.80 -5.75
N THR A 750 -41.35 18.88 -5.95
CA THR A 750 -42.57 19.15 -6.73
C THR A 750 -43.81 19.07 -5.82
N THR A 751 -44.75 19.98 -6.03
CA THR A 751 -46.06 19.91 -5.37
C THR A 751 -47.18 20.43 -6.26
N SER A 752 -48.34 19.80 -6.18
CA SER A 752 -49.58 20.28 -6.80
C SER A 752 -50.40 21.19 -5.88
N ARG A 753 -50.05 21.29 -4.60
CA ARG A 753 -50.84 22.00 -3.59
C ARG A 753 -49.97 22.86 -2.67
N LYS A 754 -49.65 24.07 -3.13
CA LYS A 754 -48.91 25.08 -2.35
C LYS A 754 -49.55 25.36 -0.99
N ASP A 755 -50.87 25.53 -0.96
CA ASP A 755 -51.61 25.94 0.23
C ASP A 755 -51.35 25.01 1.43
N VAL A 756 -51.24 23.71 1.18
CA VAL A 756 -50.97 22.70 2.21
C VAL A 756 -49.56 22.83 2.75
N LEU A 757 -48.56 23.03 1.87
CA LEU A 757 -47.17 23.23 2.31
C LEU A 757 -46.98 24.54 3.06
N GLN A 758 -47.81 25.55 2.78
CA GLN A 758 -47.82 26.80 3.51
C GLN A 758 -48.31 26.60 4.95
N GLU A 759 -49.39 25.86 5.15
CA GLU A 759 -49.90 25.50 6.48
C GLU A 759 -48.91 24.63 7.29
N MET A 760 -48.10 23.82 6.61
CA MET A 760 -47.08 22.95 7.21
C MET A 760 -45.73 23.64 7.45
N GLU A 761 -45.59 24.95 7.15
CA GLU A 761 -44.33 25.71 7.22
C GLU A 761 -43.18 25.09 6.39
N MET A 762 -43.50 24.25 5.40
CA MET A 762 -42.48 23.63 4.54
C MET A 762 -41.99 24.60 3.47
N LEU A 763 -42.82 25.55 3.03
CA LEU A 763 -42.42 26.58 2.08
C LEU A 763 -41.21 27.39 2.57
N ASP A 764 -41.16 27.72 3.85
CA ASP A 764 -40.06 28.49 4.46
C ASP A 764 -38.74 27.71 4.53
N ALA A 765 -38.79 26.38 4.35
CA ALA A 765 -37.58 25.55 4.26
C ALA A 765 -36.97 25.57 2.86
N PHE A 766 -37.74 25.90 1.81
CA PHE A 766 -37.23 26.06 0.46
C PHE A 766 -36.62 27.45 0.28
N SER A 767 -35.53 27.53 -0.49
CA SER A 767 -34.84 28.79 -0.78
C SER A 767 -35.62 29.64 -1.80
N THR A 768 -36.26 28.98 -2.76
CA THR A 768 -37.07 29.64 -3.80
C THR A 768 -38.21 28.73 -4.28
N THR A 769 -39.26 29.34 -4.81
CA THR A 769 -40.41 28.65 -5.39
C THR A 769 -40.60 29.10 -6.83
N ILE A 770 -40.70 28.16 -7.77
CA ILE A 770 -40.96 28.42 -9.18
C ILE A 770 -42.39 27.95 -9.50
N HIS A 771 -43.19 28.83 -10.09
CA HIS A 771 -44.56 28.53 -10.47
C HIS A 771 -44.63 27.99 -11.91
N VAL A 772 -45.23 26.81 -12.08
CA VAL A 772 -45.51 26.18 -13.37
C VAL A 772 -46.99 26.37 -13.72
N PRO A 773 -47.33 27.33 -14.58
CA PRO A 773 -48.72 27.61 -14.94
C PRO A 773 -49.28 26.55 -15.92
N ASN A 774 -50.60 26.43 -15.93
CA ASN A 774 -51.33 25.71 -16.98
C ASN A 774 -51.42 26.54 -18.26
N ILE A 775 -51.77 25.88 -19.37
CA ILE A 775 -52.06 26.55 -20.64
C ILE A 775 -53.30 27.41 -20.44
N SER A 776 -53.14 28.72 -20.68
CA SER A 776 -54.15 29.74 -20.34
C SER A 776 -54.87 30.34 -21.55
N THR A 777 -54.18 30.37 -22.70
CA THR A 777 -54.67 31.00 -23.93
C THR A 777 -54.86 29.97 -25.03
N GLY A 778 -55.81 30.23 -25.93
CA GLY A 778 -56.04 29.40 -27.11
C GLY A 778 -54.83 29.38 -28.07
N GLU A 779 -54.04 30.45 -28.11
CA GLU A 779 -52.81 30.52 -28.92
C GLU A 779 -51.75 29.54 -28.41
N GLN A 780 -51.44 29.59 -27.11
CA GLN A 780 -50.54 28.62 -26.46
C GLN A 780 -51.01 27.18 -26.63
N LEU A 781 -52.32 26.93 -26.63
CA LEU A 781 -52.86 25.59 -26.88
C LEU A 781 -52.60 25.13 -28.32
N VAL A 782 -52.80 26.02 -29.31
CA VAL A 782 -52.56 25.70 -30.72
C VAL A 782 -51.07 25.47 -30.96
N ASP A 783 -50.19 26.26 -30.36
CA ASP A 783 -48.74 26.08 -30.43
C ASP A 783 -48.33 24.72 -29.82
N ALA A 784 -48.93 24.35 -28.67
CA ALA A 784 -48.72 23.02 -28.07
C ALA A 784 -49.14 21.88 -29.04
N LEU A 785 -50.28 22.04 -29.71
CA LEU A 785 -50.82 21.05 -30.66
C LEU A 785 -49.97 20.96 -31.94
N GLU A 786 -49.41 22.08 -32.39
CA GLU A 786 -48.50 22.14 -33.52
C GLU A 786 -47.20 21.39 -33.22
N LEU A 787 -46.59 21.63 -32.05
CA LEU A 787 -45.38 20.93 -31.63
C LEU A 787 -45.60 19.42 -31.44
N LEU A 788 -46.81 19.00 -31.06
CA LEU A 788 -47.17 17.60 -30.94
C LEU A 788 -47.46 16.92 -32.29
N GLY A 789 -47.75 17.68 -33.34
CA GLY A 789 -47.99 17.15 -34.69
C GLY A 789 -49.20 16.22 -34.83
N SER A 790 -50.09 16.17 -33.84
CA SER A 790 -51.19 15.18 -33.81
C SER A 790 -52.36 15.51 -34.72
N PHE A 791 -52.60 16.79 -35.02
CA PHE A 791 -53.71 17.27 -35.86
C PHE A 791 -53.19 17.88 -37.16
N THR A 792 -53.97 17.73 -38.24
CA THR A 792 -53.69 18.38 -39.53
C THR A 792 -53.86 19.90 -39.44
N ASP A 793 -53.25 20.65 -40.37
CA ASP A 793 -53.32 22.11 -40.37
C ASP A 793 -54.77 22.63 -40.49
N LYS A 794 -55.63 21.88 -41.20
CA LYS A 794 -57.08 22.20 -41.32
C LYS A 794 -57.81 22.04 -39.99
N GLU A 795 -57.52 20.96 -39.27
CA GLU A 795 -58.10 20.69 -37.95
C GLU A 795 -57.61 21.71 -36.92
N ARG A 796 -56.31 22.04 -36.93
CA ARG A 796 -55.71 23.09 -36.09
C ARG A 796 -56.32 24.47 -36.36
N ALA A 797 -56.55 24.83 -37.61
CA ALA A 797 -57.22 26.08 -37.97
C ALA A 797 -58.67 26.13 -37.43
N SER A 798 -59.40 25.01 -37.51
CA SER A 798 -60.75 24.90 -36.95
C SER A 798 -60.76 25.04 -35.43
N ILE A 799 -59.83 24.36 -34.74
CA ILE A 799 -59.64 24.46 -33.28
C ILE A 799 -59.26 25.90 -32.89
N GLY A 800 -58.29 26.49 -33.58
CA GLY A 800 -57.86 27.87 -33.35
C GLY A 800 -58.98 28.89 -33.54
N GLN A 801 -59.84 28.72 -34.57
CA GLN A 801 -60.99 29.61 -34.78
C GLN A 801 -62.01 29.51 -33.65
N GLN A 802 -62.24 28.32 -33.09
CA GLN A 802 -63.19 28.11 -31.99
C GLN A 802 -62.66 28.56 -30.62
N LEU A 803 -61.34 28.65 -30.46
CA LEU A 803 -60.64 29.03 -29.24
C LEU A 803 -60.24 30.51 -29.19
N ARG A 804 -60.27 31.23 -30.33
CA ARG A 804 -60.01 32.67 -30.37
C ARG A 804 -60.92 33.43 -29.39
N GLY A 805 -60.28 34.15 -28.46
CA GLY A 805 -60.97 34.96 -27.44
C GLY A 805 -61.50 34.18 -26.22
N LYS A 806 -61.31 32.85 -26.15
CA LYS A 806 -61.66 32.04 -24.98
C LYS A 806 -60.44 31.81 -24.08
N ARG A 807 -60.69 31.73 -22.78
CA ARG A 807 -59.69 31.32 -21.79
C ARG A 807 -59.76 29.81 -21.63
N VAL A 808 -58.60 29.18 -21.57
CA VAL A 808 -58.47 27.75 -21.32
C VAL A 808 -57.75 27.59 -20.00
N TRP A 809 -58.01 26.51 -19.26
CA TRP A 809 -57.23 26.17 -18.08
C TRP A 809 -56.95 24.68 -18.07
N ILE A 810 -55.91 24.26 -18.81
CA ILE A 810 -55.58 22.84 -18.95
C ILE A 810 -54.09 22.58 -18.75
N GLY A 811 -53.79 21.49 -18.05
CA GLY A 811 -52.42 21.00 -17.87
C GLY A 811 -51.97 20.15 -19.06
N ILE A 812 -50.67 20.21 -19.41
CA ILE A 812 -50.11 19.51 -20.58
C ILE A 812 -50.31 17.99 -20.54
N LYS A 813 -50.19 17.36 -19.36
CA LYS A 813 -50.37 15.91 -19.23
C LYS A 813 -51.82 15.51 -19.47
N LYS A 814 -52.77 16.35 -19.05
CA LYS A 814 -54.19 16.13 -19.31
C LYS A 814 -54.54 16.38 -20.77
N LEU A 815 -53.96 17.42 -21.38
CA LEU A 815 -54.10 17.73 -22.80
C LEU A 815 -53.68 16.53 -23.67
N LEU A 816 -52.53 15.90 -23.39
CA LEU A 816 -52.08 14.69 -24.09
C LEU A 816 -53.12 13.57 -24.06
N VAL A 817 -53.75 13.32 -22.90
CA VAL A 817 -54.82 12.31 -22.78
C VAL A 817 -56.03 12.68 -23.64
N LEU A 818 -56.43 13.96 -23.65
CA LEU A 818 -57.56 14.42 -24.46
C LEU A 818 -57.30 14.28 -25.96
N ILE A 819 -56.06 14.58 -26.41
CA ILE A 819 -55.64 14.41 -27.79
C ILE A 819 -55.72 12.94 -28.17
N GLU A 820 -55.11 12.06 -27.39
CA GLU A 820 -55.06 10.63 -27.69
C GLU A 820 -56.47 10.02 -27.75
N MET A 821 -57.34 10.36 -26.79
CA MET A 821 -58.75 9.93 -26.82
C MET A 821 -59.50 10.43 -28.04
N SER A 822 -59.18 11.63 -28.54
CA SER A 822 -59.83 12.21 -29.71
C SER A 822 -59.33 11.59 -31.02
N LEU A 823 -58.06 11.18 -31.08
CA LEU A 823 -57.47 10.51 -32.25
C LEU A 823 -58.06 9.12 -32.52
N GLN A 824 -58.59 8.44 -31.48
CA GLN A 824 -59.27 7.15 -31.61
C GLN A 824 -60.64 7.25 -32.34
N MET A 825 -61.19 8.46 -32.49
CA MET A 825 -62.42 8.68 -33.27
C MET A 825 -62.13 8.75 -34.77
N ASP A 826 -63.17 8.48 -35.57
CA ASP A 826 -63.13 8.68 -37.02
C ASP A 826 -62.66 10.11 -37.37
N PRO A 827 -61.87 10.29 -38.45
CA PRO A 827 -61.24 11.57 -38.81
C PRO A 827 -62.17 12.78 -38.77
N ASP A 828 -63.41 12.63 -39.23
CA ASP A 828 -64.39 13.72 -39.29
C ASP A 828 -64.89 14.18 -37.90
N TYR A 829 -64.81 13.31 -36.89
CA TYR A 829 -65.31 13.57 -35.54
C TYR A 829 -64.22 13.93 -34.53
N ARG A 830 -62.94 13.84 -34.90
CA ARG A 830 -61.80 14.09 -33.99
C ARG A 830 -61.84 15.48 -33.37
N VAL A 831 -62.03 16.51 -34.20
CA VAL A 831 -62.08 17.91 -33.75
C VAL A 831 -63.28 18.16 -32.85
N ILE A 832 -64.44 17.63 -33.21
CA ILE A 832 -65.67 17.80 -32.42
C ILE A 832 -65.52 17.11 -31.06
N LYS A 833 -64.95 15.90 -31.03
CA LYS A 833 -64.73 15.17 -29.78
C LYS A 833 -63.72 15.89 -28.90
N PHE A 834 -62.61 16.35 -29.46
CA PHE A 834 -61.60 17.11 -28.74
C PHE A 834 -62.18 18.37 -28.09
N MET A 835 -62.94 19.16 -28.86
CA MET A 835 -63.58 20.38 -28.35
C MET A 835 -64.66 20.10 -27.29
N THR A 836 -65.33 18.94 -27.36
CA THR A 836 -66.30 18.54 -26.34
C THR A 836 -65.58 18.20 -25.03
N LEU A 837 -64.54 17.37 -25.12
CA LEU A 837 -63.72 16.99 -23.96
C LEU A 837 -63.03 18.21 -23.32
N LEU A 838 -62.57 19.16 -24.13
CA LEU A 838 -61.94 20.39 -23.65
C LEU A 838 -62.93 21.27 -22.85
N ARG A 839 -64.19 21.34 -23.27
CA ARG A 839 -65.25 22.05 -22.52
C ARG A 839 -65.57 21.38 -21.19
N ASP A 840 -65.64 20.05 -21.17
CA ASP A 840 -65.95 19.28 -19.96
C ASP A 840 -64.88 19.47 -18.86
N GLU A 841 -63.63 19.70 -19.24
CA GLU A 841 -62.49 19.91 -18.32
C GLU A 841 -62.29 21.38 -17.90
N GLY A 842 -63.20 22.30 -18.29
CA GLY A 842 -63.23 23.66 -17.77
C GLY A 842 -62.70 24.77 -18.70
N ALA A 843 -62.91 24.63 -20.02
CA ALA A 843 -62.65 25.68 -21.02
C ALA A 843 -63.92 26.32 -21.59
#